data_AF-A0AAD6ZW14-F1
#
_entry.id   AF-A0AAD6ZW14-F1
#
_cell.length_a   1.000
_cell.length_b   1.000
_cell.length_c   1.000
_cell.angle_alpha   90.00
_cell.angle_beta   90.00
_cell.angle_gamma   90.00
#
_symmetry.space_group_name_H-M   'P 1'
#
loop_
_entity.id
_entity.type
_entity.pdbx_description
1 polymer ?
#
loop_
_entity_poly.entity_id
_entity_poly.type
_entity_poly.pdbx_seq_one_letter_code
_entity_poly.pdbx_strand_id
1 'polypeptide(L)'
;MHLPHSVFSQKQLDLFLWLLKVNNVDDVPSIKQMQKINLVLQKVCGIETISYNGALGHKYFVNNLAQIIAQEMANPRVRPHLSFYPEDSGPKLSEARQGQHWLKELSDEQTTPMLRISGHDYYIYEPAMLDSDAGEFCIPIRWFARGWRVVKSDDHEVAAYRFLKNFPQFCSDTAIYNVPHPSQIIVSTKWEYTNPIAQGSRMVVFPMWMYCDDTSGNVSKKWNEHNSFLMTPASLPREEAQKEYNIHFLCTSNLVRPLEMLDGIVDQLEKAQGEGIWVWDVEFNEPVLVIPEVLALLGDNPMQSEFACHIGLCGKLFCRACWGELTRATTAAHSDGGSVRSEGSEGAPSDQESVAGSDGSAASADGQSKKKKPAKRFRETMTNMVSRVSNFMKKMRTENDLKDKFQMVFIDRLFESYKTKRGAETKQAALEAAVASLPANTISPVWRIKGLDPHQDTPVEILHVVLLGFIKYLWRDLIQQLKGKDEKKELLVTRLSSFNVSGLGISPLAGKTLVQYSGSLTGLDFRAIAQVAPFVLYDLVSRDCFETWQALSKIIPLIWQPEINNIESHLALLTKEIDHFLLCAAKWTSRWFNKPKFHIFLHLPAHIRRFGPAVLFATEAFESFNAIIRAKSVHSNRHAPSRDIAHAFAQGNRIRHLLSGGLFIPSTPAGDSRPQPAESAFIRDKFAWRAIGDGPKKLVSGRSTVTHYLGLDKKREPAAGMHAAFLRSYLN
;
A
#
# COMPACT_ATOMS: atom_id res chain seq x y z
N MET A 1 -23.03 -0.20 -9.31
CA MET A 1 -23.19 1.22 -8.92
C MET A 1 -22.73 1.27 -7.47
N HIS A 2 -21.74 2.08 -7.14
CA HIS A 2 -20.94 1.95 -5.91
C HIS A 2 -21.27 3.07 -4.93
N LEU A 3 -20.96 2.87 -3.65
CA LEU A 3 -21.42 3.62 -2.48
C LEU A 3 -21.36 5.17 -2.61
N PRO A 4 -22.03 6.07 -1.85
CA PRO A 4 -22.77 7.23 -2.40
C PRO A 4 -21.89 8.15 -3.29
N HIS A 5 -21.62 7.72 -4.52
CA HIS A 5 -20.60 8.33 -5.37
C HIS A 5 -21.21 8.94 -6.63
N SER A 6 -22.53 8.86 -6.80
CA SER A 6 -23.26 9.60 -7.82
C SER A 6 -23.12 11.10 -7.56
N VAL A 7 -22.27 11.75 -8.35
CA VAL A 7 -22.14 13.21 -8.34
C VAL A 7 -23.29 13.73 -9.20
N PHE A 8 -24.35 14.23 -8.57
CA PHE A 8 -25.31 15.03 -9.31
C PHE A 8 -24.60 16.32 -9.74
N SER A 9 -24.58 16.58 -11.04
CA SER A 9 -24.26 17.92 -11.53
C SER A 9 -25.24 18.92 -10.93
N GLN A 10 -24.83 20.19 -10.85
CA GLN A 10 -25.70 21.28 -10.40
C GLN A 10 -27.06 21.24 -11.12
N LYS A 11 -27.06 21.01 -12.45
CA LYS A 11 -28.28 20.88 -13.26
C LYS A 11 -29.16 19.70 -12.89
N GLN A 12 -28.55 18.56 -12.54
CA GLN A 12 -29.31 17.40 -12.05
C GLN A 12 -29.91 17.69 -10.67
N LEU A 13 -29.15 18.35 -9.79
CA LEU A 13 -29.66 18.77 -8.48
C LEU A 13 -30.81 19.78 -8.62
N ASP A 14 -30.67 20.76 -9.53
CA ASP A 14 -31.74 21.69 -9.92
C ASP A 14 -33.00 20.94 -10.34
N LEU A 15 -32.85 19.94 -11.23
CA LEU A 15 -33.96 19.12 -11.71
C LEU A 15 -34.62 18.31 -10.58
N PHE A 16 -33.84 17.70 -9.69
CA PHE A 16 -34.38 16.95 -8.55
C PHE A 16 -35.14 17.87 -7.57
N LEU A 17 -34.57 19.02 -7.24
CA LEU A 17 -35.22 19.99 -6.35
C LEU A 17 -36.48 20.58 -6.99
N TRP A 18 -36.46 20.80 -8.31
CA TRP A 18 -37.65 21.19 -9.06
C TRP A 18 -38.73 20.09 -9.03
N LEU A 19 -38.36 18.83 -9.27
CA LEU A 19 -39.26 17.69 -9.19
C LEU A 19 -39.93 17.59 -7.81
N LEU A 20 -39.16 17.72 -6.72
CA LEU A 20 -39.70 17.68 -5.37
C LEU A 20 -40.71 18.82 -5.14
N LYS A 21 -40.42 20.03 -5.61
CA LYS A 21 -41.33 21.18 -5.51
C LYS A 21 -42.63 20.97 -6.29
N VAL A 22 -42.56 20.43 -7.52
CA VAL A 22 -43.74 20.16 -8.34
C VAL A 22 -44.61 19.04 -7.76
N ASN A 23 -44.01 18.12 -7.00
CA ASN A 23 -44.73 17.06 -6.28
C ASN A 23 -45.22 17.49 -4.88
N ASN A 24 -45.28 18.80 -4.60
CA ASN A 24 -45.74 19.37 -3.33
C ASN A 24 -45.01 18.80 -2.10
N VAL A 25 -43.72 18.50 -2.22
CA VAL A 25 -42.89 18.19 -1.05
C VAL A 25 -42.58 19.51 -0.36
N ASP A 26 -42.97 19.63 0.91
CA ASP A 26 -42.68 20.80 1.74
C ASP A 26 -41.19 20.87 2.12
N ASP A 27 -40.72 22.06 2.50
CA ASP A 27 -39.37 22.31 3.03
C ASP A 27 -38.18 21.90 2.13
N VAL A 28 -38.37 21.90 0.80
CA VAL A 28 -37.30 21.57 -0.17
C VAL A 28 -36.17 22.62 -0.13
N PRO A 29 -34.92 22.25 0.24
CA PRO A 29 -33.84 23.21 0.34
C PRO A 29 -33.41 23.73 -1.03
N SER A 30 -33.05 25.01 -1.12
CA SER A 30 -32.36 25.56 -2.28
C SER A 30 -30.94 25.00 -2.39
N ILE A 31 -30.34 25.08 -3.59
CA ILE A 31 -28.95 24.64 -3.77
C ILE A 31 -28.00 25.47 -2.90
N LYS A 32 -28.25 26.78 -2.75
CA LYS A 32 -27.44 27.63 -1.85
C LYS A 32 -27.52 27.14 -0.41
N GLN A 33 -28.70 26.74 0.08
CA GLN A 33 -28.86 26.14 1.40
C GLN A 33 -28.11 24.80 1.50
N MET A 34 -28.22 23.93 0.49
CA MET A 34 -27.48 22.66 0.44
C MET A 34 -25.95 22.86 0.46
N GLN A 35 -25.44 23.85 -0.28
CA GLN A 35 -24.02 24.21 -0.28
C GLN A 35 -23.59 24.76 1.09
N LYS A 36 -24.39 25.64 1.70
CA LYS A 36 -24.12 26.17 3.04
C LYS A 36 -24.10 25.06 4.10
N ILE A 37 -25.06 24.14 4.07
CA ILE A 37 -25.10 22.96 4.95
C ILE A 37 -23.85 22.09 4.72
N ASN A 38 -23.49 21.82 3.46
CA ASN A 38 -22.28 21.06 3.14
C ASN A 38 -21.00 21.70 3.69
N LEU A 39 -20.88 23.03 3.64
CA LEU A 39 -19.74 23.75 4.21
C LEU A 39 -19.71 23.66 5.74
N VAL A 40 -20.87 23.81 6.39
CA VAL A 40 -20.98 23.65 7.86
C VAL A 40 -20.61 22.23 8.27
N LEU A 41 -21.17 21.21 7.61
CA LEU A 41 -20.85 19.81 7.88
C LEU A 41 -19.37 19.50 7.61
N GLN A 42 -18.79 20.09 6.56
CA GLN A 42 -17.36 19.92 6.27
C GLN A 42 -16.49 20.46 7.40
N LYS A 43 -16.84 21.61 7.96
CA LYS A 43 -16.10 22.20 9.09
C LYS A 43 -16.25 21.39 10.38
N VAL A 44 -17.41 20.76 10.60
CA VAL A 44 -17.72 20.05 11.85
C VAL A 44 -17.17 18.62 11.88
N CYS A 45 -17.25 17.89 10.75
CA CYS A 45 -16.97 16.46 10.72
C CYS A 45 -16.34 15.99 9.40
N GLY A 46 -15.89 16.92 8.55
CA GLY A 46 -15.24 16.60 7.29
C GLY A 46 -13.75 16.30 7.47
N ILE A 47 -13.16 15.63 6.48
CA ILE A 47 -11.71 15.50 6.36
C ILE A 47 -11.16 16.70 5.61
N GLU A 48 -10.13 17.33 6.16
CA GLU A 48 -9.39 18.39 5.52
C GLU A 48 -8.62 17.86 4.29
N THR A 49 -8.67 18.64 3.22
CA THR A 49 -7.87 18.40 2.01
C THR A 49 -6.71 19.39 2.02
N ILE A 50 -5.51 18.90 2.33
CA ILE A 50 -4.29 19.68 2.50
C ILE A 50 -3.66 19.94 1.13
N SER A 51 -3.25 21.18 0.88
CA SER A 51 -2.55 21.57 -0.35
C SER A 51 -1.04 21.47 -0.15
N TYR A 52 -0.36 20.73 -1.03
CA TYR A 52 1.09 20.62 -1.05
C TYR A 52 1.67 21.34 -2.26
N ASN A 53 2.80 22.01 -2.05
CA ASN A 53 3.71 22.41 -3.11
C ASN A 53 4.84 21.37 -3.11
N GLY A 54 4.73 20.38 -4.00
CA GLY A 54 5.65 19.24 -4.05
C GLY A 54 7.09 19.67 -4.27
N ALA A 55 8.01 18.86 -3.77
CA ALA A 55 9.45 19.13 -3.87
C ALA A 55 9.96 19.20 -5.32
N LEU A 56 9.23 18.62 -6.28
CA LEU A 56 9.53 18.71 -7.71
C LEU A 56 8.80 19.86 -8.41
N GLY A 57 8.07 20.70 -7.66
CA GLY A 57 7.46 21.95 -8.14
C GLY A 57 5.99 21.83 -8.54
N HIS A 58 5.35 20.67 -8.32
CA HIS A 58 3.95 20.49 -8.68
C HIS A 58 3.03 20.72 -7.48
N LYS A 59 1.88 21.36 -7.72
CA LYS A 59 0.84 21.50 -6.70
C LYS A 59 -0.12 20.31 -6.73
N TYR A 60 -0.38 19.72 -5.58
CA TYR A 60 -1.33 18.61 -5.42
C TYR A 60 -2.03 18.66 -4.06
N PHE A 61 -3.02 17.80 -3.89
CA PHE A 61 -3.88 17.80 -2.70
C PHE A 61 -3.98 16.40 -2.10
N VAL A 62 -3.89 16.33 -0.77
CA VAL A 62 -3.94 15.09 0.01
C VAL A 62 -5.00 15.22 1.09
N ASN A 63 -5.88 14.23 1.23
CA ASN A 63 -6.81 14.15 2.35
C ASN A 63 -6.06 13.80 3.63
N ASN A 64 -6.39 14.50 4.73
CA ASN A 64 -5.70 14.39 6.00
C ASN A 64 -5.80 12.96 6.58
N LEU A 65 -4.65 12.27 6.63
CA LEU A 65 -4.53 10.88 7.08
C LEU A 65 -4.95 10.72 8.54
N ALA A 66 -4.51 11.63 9.41
CA ALA A 66 -4.84 11.59 10.83
C ALA A 66 -6.34 11.69 11.09
N GLN A 67 -7.04 12.55 10.33
CA GLN A 67 -8.49 12.68 10.42
C GLN A 67 -9.24 11.45 9.86
N ILE A 68 -8.71 10.79 8.83
CA ILE A 68 -9.25 9.51 8.35
C ILE A 68 -9.17 8.45 9.46
N ILE A 69 -8.00 8.29 10.06
CA ILE A 69 -7.78 7.33 11.16
C ILE A 69 -8.68 7.66 12.36
N ALA A 70 -8.79 8.95 12.72
CA ALA A 70 -9.68 9.39 13.80
C ALA A 70 -11.14 9.05 13.53
N GLN A 71 -11.62 9.18 12.28
CA GLN A 71 -12.97 8.76 11.93
C GLN A 71 -13.16 7.26 12.08
N GLU A 72 -12.22 6.42 11.64
CA GLU A 72 -12.33 4.96 11.79
C GLU A 72 -12.33 4.53 13.26
N MET A 73 -11.51 5.16 14.09
CA MET A 73 -11.49 4.91 15.53
C MET A 73 -12.78 5.35 16.23
N ALA A 74 -13.44 6.37 15.70
CA ALA A 74 -14.72 6.88 16.17
C ALA A 74 -15.94 6.26 15.44
N ASN A 75 -15.74 5.25 14.59
CA ASN A 75 -16.78 4.63 13.78
C ASN A 75 -17.25 3.30 14.43
N PRO A 76 -18.49 3.21 14.93
CA PRO A 76 -18.99 2.03 15.63
C PRO A 76 -19.17 0.80 14.73
N ARG A 77 -19.05 0.94 13.40
CA ARG A 77 -19.13 -0.16 12.45
C ARG A 77 -17.76 -0.69 12.01
N VAL A 78 -16.69 0.05 12.26
CA VAL A 78 -15.33 -0.35 11.86
C VAL A 78 -14.49 -0.66 13.08
N ARG A 79 -14.52 0.22 14.09
CA ARG A 79 -13.69 0.07 15.28
C ARG A 79 -13.75 -1.31 15.94
N PRO A 80 -14.93 -1.97 16.12
CA PRO A 80 -15.01 -3.30 16.71
C PRO A 80 -14.29 -4.42 15.95
N HIS A 81 -13.94 -4.18 14.69
CA HIS A 81 -13.20 -5.14 13.86
C HIS A 81 -11.69 -4.89 13.89
N LEU A 82 -11.22 -3.71 14.33
CA LEU A 82 -9.81 -3.36 14.34
C LEU A 82 -9.07 -4.10 15.46
N SER A 83 -7.93 -4.69 15.09
CA SER A 83 -7.02 -5.36 16.03
C SER A 83 -5.68 -4.64 16.08
N PHE A 84 -5.17 -4.33 17.28
CA PHE A 84 -3.93 -3.55 17.42
C PHE A 84 -2.71 -4.35 17.86
N TYR A 85 -2.89 -5.64 18.17
CA TYR A 85 -1.81 -6.51 18.59
C TYR A 85 -1.57 -7.57 17.51
N PRO A 86 -0.30 -7.93 17.26
CA PRO A 86 -0.01 -9.14 16.50
C PRO A 86 -0.61 -10.35 17.21
N GLU A 87 -0.95 -11.38 16.44
CA GLU A 87 -1.55 -12.61 16.94
C GLU A 87 -0.64 -13.79 16.59
N ASP A 88 -0.36 -14.62 17.58
CA ASP A 88 0.29 -15.88 17.34
C ASP A 88 -0.75 -17.01 17.34
N SER A 89 -1.22 -17.33 16.14
CA SER A 89 -2.17 -18.41 15.84
C SER A 89 -1.48 -19.75 15.55
N GLY A 90 -0.22 -19.91 15.98
CA GLY A 90 0.58 -21.10 15.71
C GLY A 90 0.75 -21.34 14.20
N PRO A 91 0.39 -22.53 13.67
CA PRO A 91 0.58 -22.83 12.25
C PRO A 91 -0.52 -22.27 11.35
N LYS A 92 -1.61 -21.71 11.90
CA LYS A 92 -2.74 -21.18 11.13
C LYS A 92 -2.49 -19.72 10.72
N LEU A 93 -2.80 -19.36 9.48
CA LEU A 93 -2.83 -17.98 8.99
C LEU A 93 -4.14 -17.68 8.23
N SER A 94 -4.79 -16.59 8.57
CA SER A 94 -5.99 -16.05 7.92
C SER A 94 -5.98 -14.52 7.84
N GLU A 95 -5.25 -13.85 8.75
CA GLU A 95 -5.24 -12.39 8.89
C GLU A 95 -3.82 -11.83 8.90
N ALA A 96 -3.67 -10.54 8.54
CA ALA A 96 -2.36 -9.89 8.45
C ALA A 96 -1.62 -9.84 9.79
N ARG A 97 -2.37 -9.68 10.90
CA ARG A 97 -1.86 -9.68 12.27
C ARG A 97 -1.16 -10.98 12.70
N GLN A 98 -1.38 -12.05 11.95
CA GLN A 98 -0.76 -13.36 12.20
C GLN A 98 0.53 -13.58 11.39
N GLY A 99 0.82 -12.71 10.43
CA GLY A 99 2.02 -12.78 9.61
C GLY A 99 3.29 -12.52 10.43
N GLN A 100 4.40 -13.15 10.03
CA GLN A 100 5.69 -12.98 10.72
C GLN A 100 6.18 -11.53 10.70
N HIS A 101 5.81 -10.74 9.70
CA HIS A 101 6.24 -9.36 9.61
C HIS A 101 5.77 -8.55 10.83
N TRP A 102 4.47 -8.61 11.13
CA TRP A 102 3.92 -7.94 12.31
C TRP A 102 4.32 -8.64 13.61
N LEU A 103 4.31 -9.99 13.64
CA LEU A 103 4.59 -10.74 14.86
C LEU A 103 6.05 -10.67 15.31
N LYS A 104 7.02 -10.63 14.38
CA LYS A 104 8.45 -10.83 14.66
C LYS A 104 9.41 -9.82 14.04
N GLU A 105 9.08 -9.25 12.88
CA GLU A 105 10.05 -8.43 12.12
C GLU A 105 9.97 -6.94 12.41
N LEU A 106 8.76 -6.39 12.59
CA LEU A 106 8.59 -5.03 13.08
C LEU A 106 9.34 -4.87 14.41
N SER A 107 10.00 -3.74 14.63
CA SER A 107 10.61 -3.48 15.95
C SER A 107 9.56 -3.39 17.04
N ASP A 108 9.96 -3.63 18.29
CA ASP A 108 9.07 -3.61 19.45
C ASP A 108 8.34 -2.26 19.56
N GLU A 109 9.03 -1.16 19.28
CA GLU A 109 8.51 0.21 19.31
C GLU A 109 7.55 0.54 18.16
N GLN A 110 7.50 -0.30 17.13
CA GLN A 110 6.55 -0.18 16.01
C GLN A 110 5.30 -1.04 16.21
N THR A 111 5.28 -1.85 17.26
CA THR A 111 4.06 -2.55 17.69
C THR A 111 3.37 -1.76 18.80
N THR A 112 2.13 -2.14 19.15
CA THR A 112 1.40 -1.48 20.22
C THR A 112 2.21 -1.55 21.53
N PRO A 113 2.62 -0.41 22.11
CA PRO A 113 3.68 -0.39 23.13
C PRO A 113 3.16 -0.64 24.54
N MET A 114 1.85 -0.84 24.71
CA MET A 114 1.25 -1.04 26.03
C MET A 114 0.08 -2.00 26.02
N LEU A 115 -0.21 -2.58 27.17
CA LEU A 115 -1.41 -3.36 27.44
C LEU A 115 -2.06 -2.84 28.73
N ARG A 116 -3.38 -2.61 28.70
CA ARG A 116 -4.15 -2.26 29.91
C ARG A 116 -4.79 -3.49 30.50
N ILE A 117 -4.46 -3.79 31.75
CA ILE A 117 -4.95 -4.96 32.49
C ILE A 117 -5.55 -4.46 33.80
N SER A 118 -6.82 -4.78 34.05
CA SER A 118 -7.53 -4.39 35.28
C SER A 118 -7.41 -2.88 35.60
N GLY A 119 -7.43 -2.03 34.58
CA GLY A 119 -7.32 -0.57 34.73
C GLY A 119 -5.89 -0.02 34.84
N HIS A 120 -4.88 -0.88 34.87
CA HIS A 120 -3.47 -0.48 34.96
C HIS A 120 -2.78 -0.61 33.60
N ASP A 121 -1.98 0.41 33.25
CA ASP A 121 -1.19 0.41 32.04
C ASP A 121 0.18 -0.21 32.27
N TYR A 122 0.50 -1.20 31.43
CA TYR A 122 1.80 -1.83 31.37
C TYR A 122 2.44 -1.51 30.04
N TYR A 123 3.60 -0.88 30.07
CA TYR A 123 4.33 -0.51 28.87
C TYR A 123 5.49 -1.47 28.60
N ILE A 124 5.91 -1.55 27.34
CA ILE A 124 7.19 -2.16 26.98
C ILE A 124 8.34 -1.39 27.65
N TYR A 125 9.45 -2.07 27.94
CA TYR A 125 10.64 -1.54 28.59
C TYR A 125 10.45 -0.96 30.00
N GLU A 126 9.26 -1.09 30.59
CA GLU A 126 8.99 -0.74 31.98
C GLU A 126 8.98 -2.00 32.87
N PRO A 127 9.77 -2.05 33.96
CA PRO A 127 9.68 -3.14 34.93
C PRO A 127 8.28 -3.27 35.53
N ALA A 128 7.73 -4.48 35.48
CA ALA A 128 6.44 -4.82 36.04
C ALA A 128 6.55 -6.03 36.98
N MET A 129 5.82 -5.97 38.09
CA MET A 129 5.77 -7.06 39.06
C MET A 129 4.76 -8.12 38.63
N LEU A 130 5.12 -9.39 38.80
CA LEU A 130 4.26 -10.52 38.53
C LEU A 130 3.66 -11.10 39.80
N ASP A 131 2.44 -11.61 39.69
CA ASP A 131 1.77 -12.39 40.71
C ASP A 131 2.48 -13.74 40.85
N SER A 132 3.30 -13.86 41.90
CA SER A 132 4.08 -15.04 42.24
C SER A 132 4.49 -15.01 43.71
N ASP A 133 4.54 -16.18 44.34
CA ASP A 133 4.97 -16.33 45.74
C ASP A 133 6.44 -15.90 45.96
N ALA A 134 7.23 -15.81 44.88
CA ALA A 134 8.65 -15.48 44.90
C ALA A 134 8.97 -14.00 44.57
N GLY A 135 7.96 -13.15 44.32
CA GLY A 135 8.19 -11.74 43.99
C GLY A 135 8.86 -11.51 42.63
N GLU A 136 8.54 -12.36 41.64
CA GLU A 136 9.06 -12.26 40.28
C GLU A 136 8.67 -10.94 39.61
N PHE A 137 9.55 -10.44 38.74
CA PHE A 137 9.30 -9.28 37.89
C PHE A 137 9.83 -9.53 36.47
N CYS A 138 9.26 -8.80 35.52
CA CYS A 138 9.67 -8.83 34.13
C CYS A 138 9.72 -7.42 33.55
N ILE A 139 10.41 -7.29 32.42
CA ILE A 139 10.33 -6.13 31.55
C ILE A 139 9.68 -6.61 30.26
N PRO A 140 8.43 -6.21 29.97
CA PRO A 140 7.79 -6.52 28.70
C PRO A 140 8.60 -5.92 27.55
N ILE A 141 8.83 -6.65 26.48
CA ILE A 141 9.40 -6.07 25.24
C ILE A 141 8.39 -6.06 24.10
N ARG A 142 7.42 -6.99 24.10
CA ARG A 142 6.39 -7.10 23.06
C ARG A 142 5.09 -7.68 23.60
N TRP A 143 3.98 -7.11 23.16
CA TRP A 143 2.63 -7.60 23.43
C TRP A 143 2.06 -8.32 22.21
N PHE A 144 1.52 -9.52 22.40
CA PHE A 144 0.87 -10.27 21.33
C PHE A 144 -0.29 -11.13 21.86
N ALA A 145 -1.22 -11.46 20.97
CA ALA A 145 -2.37 -12.29 21.28
C ALA A 145 -2.03 -13.77 21.08
N ARG A 146 -1.97 -14.53 22.18
CA ARG A 146 -1.90 -16.01 22.20
C ARG A 146 -2.53 -16.53 23.49
N GLY A 147 -3.83 -16.30 23.67
CA GLY A 147 -4.43 -16.41 25.01
C GLY A 147 -3.80 -15.44 26.02
N TRP A 148 -3.43 -14.24 25.55
CA TRP A 148 -2.71 -13.15 26.25
C TRP A 148 -1.35 -13.54 26.86
N ARG A 149 -0.25 -13.39 26.08
CA ARG A 149 1.13 -13.65 26.53
C ARG A 149 2.09 -12.50 26.12
N VAL A 150 3.21 -12.37 26.82
CA VAL A 150 4.20 -11.28 26.72
C VAL A 150 5.60 -11.87 26.62
N VAL A 151 6.43 -11.40 25.70
CA VAL A 151 7.83 -11.86 25.63
C VAL A 151 8.69 -11.06 26.60
N LYS A 152 9.49 -11.74 27.43
CA LYS A 152 10.67 -11.23 28.15
C LYS A 152 11.92 -11.67 27.39
N SER A 153 13.00 -10.88 27.39
CA SER A 153 14.28 -11.33 26.82
C SER A 153 14.69 -12.67 27.47
N ASP A 154 15.19 -13.60 26.64
CA ASP A 154 15.42 -15.04 26.91
C ASP A 154 14.25 -15.99 26.52
N ASP A 155 13.43 -15.61 25.53
CA ASP A 155 12.29 -16.41 25.01
C ASP A 155 11.24 -16.79 26.07
N HIS A 156 11.12 -15.99 27.14
CA HIS A 156 10.20 -16.29 28.23
C HIS A 156 8.84 -15.60 28.03
N GLU A 157 7.80 -16.39 27.78
CA GLU A 157 6.43 -15.91 27.62
C GLU A 157 5.70 -15.79 28.98
N VAL A 158 5.25 -14.60 29.34
CA VAL A 158 4.47 -14.32 30.56
C VAL A 158 3.01 -14.07 30.20
N ALA A 159 2.07 -14.79 30.80
CA ALA A 159 0.65 -14.54 30.55
C ALA A 159 0.18 -13.20 31.15
N ALA A 160 -0.72 -12.48 30.47
CA ALA A 160 -1.14 -11.13 30.91
C ALA A 160 -1.78 -11.12 32.31
N TYR A 161 -2.52 -12.17 32.68
CA TYR A 161 -3.13 -12.27 34.01
C TYR A 161 -2.10 -12.36 35.15
N ARG A 162 -0.83 -12.68 34.85
CA ARG A 162 0.25 -12.68 35.86
C ARG A 162 0.73 -11.28 36.21
N PHE A 163 0.34 -10.23 35.49
CA PHE A 163 0.80 -8.87 35.79
C PHE A 163 0.04 -8.30 37.00
N LEU A 164 0.78 -7.97 38.05
CA LEU A 164 0.23 -7.53 39.34
C LEU A 164 0.36 -6.02 39.56
N LYS A 165 1.57 -5.46 39.36
CA LYS A 165 1.85 -4.02 39.55
C LYS A 165 2.61 -3.46 38.38
N ASN A 166 2.11 -2.36 37.83
CA ASN A 166 2.84 -1.62 36.80
C ASN A 166 3.99 -0.81 37.41
N PHE A 167 4.82 -0.18 36.57
CA PHE A 167 6.05 0.46 37.02
C PHE A 167 5.85 1.55 38.10
N PRO A 168 4.88 2.49 37.99
CA PRO A 168 4.61 3.46 39.05
C PRO A 168 4.22 2.83 40.39
N GLN A 169 3.36 1.80 40.36
CA GLN A 169 2.95 1.08 41.57
C GLN A 169 4.11 0.30 42.17
N PHE A 170 4.91 -0.35 41.32
CA PHE A 170 6.05 -1.14 41.76
C PHE A 170 7.13 -0.26 42.41
N CYS A 171 7.37 0.95 41.88
CA CYS A 171 8.25 1.94 42.52
C CYS A 171 7.70 2.40 43.89
N SER A 172 6.38 2.58 44.01
CA SER A 172 5.76 3.02 45.26
C SER A 172 5.83 1.94 46.35
N ASP A 173 5.72 0.68 45.96
CA ASP A 173 5.62 -0.45 46.87
C ASP A 173 6.96 -1.19 47.08
N THR A 174 8.08 -0.68 46.55
CA THR A 174 9.33 -1.45 46.55
C THR A 174 9.82 -1.79 47.97
N ALA A 175 9.57 -0.91 48.93
CA ALA A 175 9.91 -1.12 50.34
C ALA A 175 9.25 -2.39 50.95
N ILE A 176 8.16 -2.86 50.35
CA ILE A 176 7.40 -4.03 50.81
C ILE A 176 8.08 -5.34 50.38
N TYR A 177 8.80 -5.33 49.25
CA TYR A 177 9.23 -6.57 48.57
C TYR A 177 10.72 -6.90 48.72
N ASN A 178 11.49 -6.06 49.41
CA ASN A 178 12.93 -6.26 49.63
C ASN A 178 13.73 -6.53 48.33
N VAL A 179 13.34 -5.87 47.24
CA VAL A 179 14.00 -5.92 45.92
C VAL A 179 14.65 -4.57 45.59
N PRO A 180 15.66 -4.52 44.69
CA PRO A 180 16.20 -3.25 44.21
C PRO A 180 15.10 -2.35 43.64
N HIS A 181 15.25 -1.03 43.81
CA HIS A 181 14.27 -0.07 43.30
C HIS A 181 14.09 -0.25 41.78
N PRO A 182 12.86 -0.34 41.22
CA PRO A 182 12.65 -0.69 39.82
C PRO A 182 13.32 0.29 38.85
N SER A 183 13.46 1.56 39.24
CA SER A 183 14.19 2.56 38.45
C SER A 183 15.70 2.33 38.35
N GLN A 184 16.27 1.44 39.15
CA GLN A 184 17.68 1.03 39.10
C GLN A 184 17.90 -0.17 38.17
N ILE A 185 16.83 -0.79 37.67
CA ILE A 185 16.92 -1.87 36.69
C ILE A 185 17.27 -1.24 35.34
N ILE A 186 18.54 -1.33 34.96
CA ILE A 186 19.04 -0.78 33.70
C ILE A 186 18.58 -1.69 32.55
N VAL A 187 17.67 -1.17 31.72
CA VAL A 187 17.39 -1.74 30.40
C VAL A 187 18.37 -1.13 29.41
N SER A 188 18.94 -1.93 28.51
CA SER A 188 19.90 -1.44 27.49
C SER A 188 19.30 -0.38 26.56
N THR A 189 17.98 -0.37 26.41
CA THR A 189 17.19 0.64 25.72
C THR A 189 16.60 1.61 26.74
N LYS A 190 16.96 2.89 26.62
CA LYS A 190 16.49 3.92 27.56
C LYS A 190 15.02 4.26 27.24
N TRP A 191 14.15 4.07 28.23
CA TRP A 191 12.75 4.46 28.16
C TRP A 191 12.61 5.98 28.17
N GLU A 192 12.43 6.61 27.00
CA GLU A 192 12.24 8.07 26.90
C GLU A 192 10.92 8.50 26.25
N TYR A 193 10.11 7.59 25.68
CA TYR A 193 9.16 8.01 24.62
C TYR A 193 7.65 7.92 24.91
N THR A 194 7.18 7.17 25.90
CA THR A 194 5.79 6.67 25.81
C THR A 194 4.83 7.23 26.87
N ASN A 195 5.33 7.54 28.07
CA ASN A 195 4.51 8.13 29.14
C ASN A 195 4.20 9.63 28.94
N PRO A 196 5.15 10.50 28.49
CA PRO A 196 4.88 11.94 28.38
C PRO A 196 3.83 12.31 27.33
N ILE A 197 3.84 11.63 26.17
CA ILE A 197 2.97 11.94 25.03
C ILE A 197 1.55 11.40 25.26
N ALA A 198 1.43 10.19 25.80
CA ALA A 198 0.13 9.55 26.05
C ALA A 198 -0.60 10.10 27.28
N GLN A 199 0.06 10.80 28.21
CA GLN A 199 -0.57 11.42 29.38
C GLN A 199 -1.49 10.44 30.16
N GLY A 200 -1.07 9.18 30.33
CA GLY A 200 -1.87 8.12 30.98
C GLY A 200 -3.06 7.58 30.16
N SER A 201 -3.16 7.93 28.87
CA SER A 201 -4.16 7.36 27.95
C SER A 201 -3.62 6.12 27.24
N ARG A 202 -4.52 5.30 26.70
CA ARG A 202 -4.08 4.15 25.91
C ARG A 202 -3.33 4.61 24.67
N MET A 203 -2.32 3.85 24.30
CA MET A 203 -1.59 4.02 23.06
C MET A 203 -1.68 2.73 22.23
N VAL A 204 -2.06 2.87 20.96
CA VAL A 204 -2.18 1.74 20.02
C VAL A 204 -1.51 2.06 18.69
N VAL A 205 -1.01 1.02 18.02
CA VAL A 205 -0.52 1.14 16.65
C VAL A 205 -1.62 0.77 15.66
N PHE A 206 -1.75 1.57 14.60
CA PHE A 206 -2.70 1.39 13.50
C PHE A 206 -1.95 0.98 12.23
N PRO A 207 -1.78 -0.31 11.97
CA PRO A 207 -1.11 -0.78 10.76
C PRO A 207 -2.04 -0.66 9.55
N MET A 208 -1.47 -0.29 8.41
CA MET A 208 -2.21 -0.10 7.16
C MET A 208 -1.49 -0.67 5.94
N TRP A 209 -2.29 -1.15 5.00
CA TRP A 209 -1.85 -1.37 3.63
C TRP A 209 -1.96 -0.05 2.89
N MET A 210 -0.86 0.37 2.25
CA MET A 210 -0.88 1.51 1.35
C MET A 210 -0.78 1.02 -0.09
N TYR A 211 -1.64 1.52 -0.95
CA TYR A 211 -1.70 1.15 -2.35
C TYR A 211 -1.46 2.38 -3.21
N CYS A 212 -0.70 2.22 -4.29
CA CYS A 212 -0.79 3.14 -5.40
C CYS A 212 -0.67 2.42 -6.73
N ASP A 213 -1.45 2.91 -7.69
CA ASP A 213 -1.42 2.45 -9.07
C ASP A 213 -1.97 3.53 -9.99
N ASP A 214 -1.82 3.29 -11.29
CA ASP A 214 -2.36 4.14 -12.33
C ASP A 214 -3.87 3.93 -12.52
N THR A 215 -4.55 5.00 -12.90
CA THR A 215 -5.98 5.00 -13.18
C THR A 215 -6.26 5.98 -14.29
N SER A 216 -6.95 5.52 -15.33
CA SER A 216 -7.43 6.45 -16.35
C SER A 216 -8.45 7.43 -15.75
N GLY A 217 -8.17 8.73 -15.88
CA GLY A 217 -9.08 9.82 -15.52
C GLY A 217 -10.19 10.08 -16.55
N ASN A 218 -10.21 9.33 -17.65
CA ASN A 218 -11.19 9.39 -18.73
C ASN A 218 -11.98 8.08 -18.83
N VAL A 219 -13.08 8.09 -19.58
CA VAL A 219 -13.82 6.85 -19.91
C VAL A 219 -12.96 5.91 -20.76
N SER A 220 -12.08 6.45 -21.62
CA SER A 220 -11.11 5.68 -22.41
C SER A 220 -9.77 5.55 -21.68
N LYS A 221 -9.21 4.33 -21.63
CA LYS A 221 -7.99 3.99 -20.89
C LYS A 221 -6.69 4.60 -21.43
N LYS A 222 -6.73 5.33 -22.55
CA LYS A 222 -5.51 5.66 -23.33
C LYS A 222 -4.90 7.03 -23.04
N TRP A 223 -5.63 7.93 -22.38
CA TRP A 223 -5.21 9.32 -22.16
C TRP A 223 -5.63 9.80 -20.77
N ASN A 224 -4.83 10.66 -20.14
CA ASN A 224 -5.06 11.25 -18.81
C ASN A 224 -4.94 10.25 -17.64
N GLU A 225 -3.80 9.58 -17.57
CA GLU A 225 -3.42 8.70 -16.46
C GLU A 225 -3.29 9.50 -15.16
N HIS A 226 -3.89 8.98 -14.09
CA HIS A 226 -3.76 9.51 -12.73
C HIS A 226 -3.12 8.44 -11.87
N ASN A 227 -2.05 8.78 -11.15
CA ASN A 227 -1.59 7.94 -10.06
C ASN A 227 -2.40 8.27 -8.81
N SER A 228 -2.83 7.26 -8.06
CA SER A 228 -3.68 7.46 -6.88
C SER A 228 -3.15 6.67 -5.69
N PHE A 229 -3.05 7.33 -4.53
CA PHE A 229 -2.77 6.66 -3.26
C PHE A 229 -4.06 6.38 -2.50
N LEU A 230 -4.21 5.12 -2.10
CA LEU A 230 -5.28 4.61 -1.26
C LEU A 230 -4.69 3.90 -0.04
N MET A 231 -5.47 3.75 1.02
CA MET A 231 -5.10 2.91 2.15
C MET A 231 -6.29 2.11 2.67
N THR A 232 -6.02 0.99 3.33
CA THR A 232 -7.00 0.28 4.16
C THR A 232 -6.30 -0.20 5.44
N PRO A 233 -6.98 -0.24 6.59
CA PRO A 233 -6.37 -0.75 7.82
C PRO A 233 -6.02 -2.24 7.67
N ALA A 234 -4.76 -2.59 7.89
CA ALA A 234 -4.28 -3.98 7.85
C ALA A 234 -4.73 -4.77 9.09
N SER A 235 -5.18 -4.06 10.12
CA SER A 235 -5.77 -4.59 11.36
C SER A 235 -7.19 -5.13 11.20
N LEU A 236 -7.83 -4.90 10.06
CA LEU A 236 -9.15 -5.44 9.76
C LEU A 236 -9.08 -6.92 9.37
N PRO A 237 -10.09 -7.72 9.72
CA PRO A 237 -10.28 -9.04 9.16
C PRO A 237 -10.40 -8.95 7.63
N ARG A 238 -9.92 -9.98 6.91
CA ARG A 238 -9.96 -10.06 5.44
C ARG A 238 -11.32 -9.68 4.86
N GLU A 239 -12.40 -10.20 5.44
CA GLU A 239 -13.76 -9.92 4.94
C GLU A 239 -14.15 -8.45 5.01
N GLU A 240 -13.61 -7.70 5.97
CA GLU A 240 -13.82 -6.26 6.12
C GLU A 240 -12.84 -5.47 5.25
N ALA A 241 -11.55 -5.84 5.23
CA ALA A 241 -10.52 -5.16 4.44
C ALA A 241 -10.81 -5.18 2.92
N GLN A 242 -11.48 -6.23 2.43
CA GLN A 242 -11.86 -6.36 1.02
C GLN A 242 -13.10 -5.53 0.63
N LYS A 243 -13.77 -4.88 1.57
CA LYS A 243 -14.93 -4.02 1.26
C LYS A 243 -14.46 -2.65 0.85
N GLU A 244 -15.01 -2.14 -0.25
CA GLU A 244 -14.84 -0.74 -0.68
C GLU A 244 -15.16 0.28 0.44
N TYR A 245 -16.03 -0.10 1.40
CA TYR A 245 -16.36 0.70 2.59
C TYR A 245 -15.15 1.08 3.44
N ASN A 246 -14.14 0.19 3.52
CA ASN A 246 -12.95 0.34 4.35
C ASN A 246 -11.71 0.78 3.53
N ILE A 247 -11.90 1.17 2.26
CA ILE A 247 -10.85 1.74 1.41
C ILE A 247 -10.93 3.26 1.49
N HIS A 248 -9.81 3.90 1.81
CA HIS A 248 -9.71 5.33 1.99
C HIS A 248 -8.81 5.96 0.94
N PHE A 249 -9.31 7.01 0.29
CA PHE A 249 -8.56 7.82 -0.64
C PHE A 249 -7.64 8.82 0.08
N LEU A 250 -6.38 8.86 -0.31
CA LEU A 250 -5.40 9.84 0.18
C LEU A 250 -5.20 10.96 -0.85
N CYS A 251 -4.72 10.64 -2.05
CA CYS A 251 -4.49 11.65 -3.09
C CYS A 251 -4.50 11.05 -4.50
N THR A 252 -4.59 11.93 -5.49
CA THR A 252 -4.47 11.57 -6.90
C THR A 252 -3.88 12.72 -7.69
N SER A 253 -3.17 12.42 -8.77
CA SER A 253 -2.72 13.42 -9.73
C SER A 253 -2.40 12.81 -11.09
N ASN A 254 -2.69 13.57 -12.14
CA ASN A 254 -2.26 13.30 -13.52
C ASN A 254 -0.99 14.06 -13.94
N LEU A 255 -0.46 14.90 -13.06
CA LEU A 255 0.73 15.72 -13.32
C LEU A 255 1.89 15.39 -12.37
N VAL A 256 1.57 14.94 -11.16
CA VAL A 256 2.54 14.72 -10.08
C VAL A 256 2.96 13.26 -10.08
N ARG A 257 4.26 13.01 -9.92
CA ARG A 257 4.80 11.65 -9.87
C ARG A 257 4.41 10.94 -8.56
N PRO A 258 4.27 9.60 -8.54
CA PRO A 258 3.94 8.84 -7.33
C PRO A 258 4.81 9.20 -6.13
N LEU A 259 6.14 9.18 -6.28
CA LEU A 259 7.06 9.50 -5.18
C LEU A 259 6.94 10.96 -4.71
N GLU A 260 6.57 11.91 -5.57
CA GLU A 260 6.34 13.30 -5.12
C GLU A 260 5.02 13.46 -4.35
N MET A 261 3.99 12.69 -4.70
CA MET A 261 2.76 12.63 -3.90
C MET A 261 2.97 11.90 -2.57
N LEU A 262 3.78 10.84 -2.58
CA LEU A 262 4.15 10.10 -1.37
C LEU A 262 4.89 11.01 -0.38
N ASP A 263 5.70 11.95 -0.86
CA ASP A 263 6.42 12.94 -0.04
C ASP A 263 5.50 13.66 0.96
N GLY A 264 4.37 14.20 0.49
CA GLY A 264 3.39 14.88 1.34
C GLY A 264 2.57 13.94 2.23
N ILE A 265 2.42 12.67 1.85
CA ILE A 265 1.83 11.65 2.73
C ILE A 265 2.81 11.32 3.85
N VAL A 266 4.09 11.17 3.54
CA VAL A 266 5.14 10.86 4.51
C VAL A 266 5.34 12.00 5.51
N ASP A 267 5.19 13.25 5.10
CA ASP A 267 5.18 14.38 6.05
C ASP A 267 4.06 14.24 7.10
N GLN A 268 2.89 13.72 6.71
CA GLN A 268 1.81 13.42 7.66
C GLN A 268 2.12 12.18 8.52
N LEU A 269 2.77 11.17 7.96
CA LEU A 269 3.19 9.97 8.69
C LEU A 269 4.23 10.30 9.75
N GLU A 270 5.31 11.00 9.40
CA GLU A 270 6.37 11.39 10.34
C GLU A 270 5.79 12.23 11.49
N LYS A 271 4.90 13.18 11.18
CA LYS A 271 4.19 13.95 12.19
C LYS A 271 3.35 13.05 13.10
N ALA A 272 2.54 12.18 12.52
CA ALA A 272 1.67 11.27 13.27
C ALA A 272 2.44 10.21 14.07
N GLN A 273 3.61 9.79 13.61
CA GLN A 273 4.48 8.85 14.32
C GLN A 273 5.28 9.52 15.44
N GLY A 274 5.60 10.81 15.29
CA GLY A 274 6.31 11.60 16.31
C GLY A 274 5.39 12.14 17.41
N GLU A 275 4.24 12.69 17.05
CA GLU A 275 3.30 13.36 17.98
C GLU A 275 2.14 12.47 18.42
N GLY A 276 1.83 11.44 17.62
CA GLY A 276 0.63 10.62 17.77
C GLY A 276 -0.66 11.31 17.31
N ILE A 277 -1.69 10.51 17.03
CA ILE A 277 -3.01 10.97 16.63
C ILE A 277 -3.95 10.78 17.82
N TRP A 278 -4.40 11.86 18.42
CA TRP A 278 -5.45 11.79 19.43
C TRP A 278 -6.80 11.49 18.78
N VAL A 279 -7.44 10.41 19.23
CA VAL A 279 -8.75 9.97 18.73
C VAL A 279 -9.69 9.66 19.89
N TRP A 280 -10.99 9.73 19.61
CA TRP A 280 -11.98 9.12 20.49
C TRP A 280 -12.24 7.70 20.03
N ASP A 281 -11.94 6.72 20.87
CA ASP A 281 -12.21 5.33 20.59
C ASP A 281 -13.64 4.99 21.02
N VAL A 282 -14.51 4.63 20.08
CA VAL A 282 -15.92 4.31 20.41
C VAL A 282 -16.10 2.99 21.13
N GLU A 283 -15.15 2.07 21.03
CA GLU A 283 -15.24 0.75 21.68
C GLU A 283 -14.74 0.82 23.12
N PHE A 284 -13.58 1.44 23.36
CA PHE A 284 -13.08 1.69 24.70
C PHE A 284 -13.79 2.85 25.39
N ASN A 285 -14.45 3.71 24.61
CA ASN A 285 -15.18 4.88 25.09
C ASN A 285 -14.28 5.83 25.91
N GLU A 286 -13.07 6.06 25.41
CA GLU A 286 -12.07 6.93 26.00
C GLU A 286 -11.13 7.53 24.93
N PRO A 287 -10.36 8.57 25.26
CA PRO A 287 -9.27 9.08 24.43
C PRO A 287 -8.17 8.03 24.25
N VAL A 288 -7.73 7.84 23.01
CA VAL A 288 -6.62 6.95 22.65
C VAL A 288 -5.63 7.71 21.79
N LEU A 289 -4.33 7.48 22.03
CA LEU A 289 -3.26 7.95 21.16
C LEU A 289 -2.94 6.87 20.13
N VAL A 290 -3.08 7.18 18.86
CA VAL A 290 -2.88 6.24 17.75
C VAL A 290 -1.61 6.58 16.98
N ILE A 291 -0.75 5.59 16.76
CA ILE A 291 0.44 5.70 15.91
C ILE A 291 0.21 4.94 14.61
N PRO A 292 0.24 5.58 13.43
CA PRO A 292 0.10 4.86 12.17
C PRO A 292 1.39 4.10 11.82
N GLU A 293 1.24 2.91 11.22
CA GLU A 293 2.35 2.09 10.73
C GLU A 293 2.06 1.54 9.33
N VAL A 294 2.99 1.67 8.39
CA VAL A 294 2.80 1.15 7.02
C VAL A 294 3.31 -0.30 6.98
N LEU A 295 2.40 -1.26 6.83
CA LEU A 295 2.76 -2.68 6.84
C LEU A 295 3.37 -3.14 5.51
N ALA A 296 2.88 -2.61 4.38
CA ALA A 296 3.47 -2.82 3.06
C ALA A 296 2.95 -1.80 2.05
N LEU A 297 3.71 -1.65 0.96
CA LEU A 297 3.31 -0.90 -0.24
C LEU A 297 2.83 -1.85 -1.34
N LEU A 298 1.56 -1.71 -1.72
CA LEU A 298 0.89 -2.48 -2.76
C LEU A 298 0.83 -1.69 -4.06
N GLY A 299 0.91 -2.40 -5.18
CA GLY A 299 0.85 -1.85 -6.52
C GLY A 299 1.27 -2.88 -7.55
N ASP A 300 1.17 -2.54 -8.83
CA ASP A 300 1.67 -3.40 -9.89
C ASP A 300 3.21 -3.49 -9.88
N ASN A 301 3.80 -4.37 -10.70
CA ASN A 301 5.26 -4.57 -10.68
C ASN A 301 6.06 -3.30 -11.03
N PRO A 302 5.72 -2.52 -12.08
CA PRO A 302 6.27 -1.20 -12.32
C PRO A 302 6.22 -0.27 -11.11
N MET A 303 5.06 -0.14 -10.46
CA MET A 303 4.88 0.75 -9.32
C MET A 303 5.68 0.29 -8.10
N GLN A 304 5.68 -1.01 -7.79
CA GLN A 304 6.50 -1.57 -6.72
C GLN A 304 8.00 -1.40 -6.97
N SER A 305 8.44 -1.44 -8.25
CA SER A 305 9.83 -1.12 -8.60
C SER A 305 10.13 0.36 -8.38
N GLU A 306 9.16 1.26 -8.60
CA GLU A 306 9.29 2.68 -8.29
C GLU A 306 9.42 2.94 -6.78
N PHE A 307 8.62 2.26 -5.94
CA PHE A 307 8.77 2.32 -4.48
C PHE A 307 10.12 1.80 -4.01
N ALA A 308 10.57 0.66 -4.55
CA ALA A 308 11.89 0.09 -4.24
C ALA A 308 13.06 0.91 -4.79
N CYS A 309 12.82 2.06 -5.42
CA CYS A 309 13.84 2.83 -6.13
C CYS A 309 14.69 1.93 -7.03
N HIS A 310 14.06 0.94 -7.66
CA HIS A 310 14.69 -0.06 -8.53
C HIS A 310 14.59 0.42 -9.97
N ILE A 311 15.63 0.18 -10.79
CA ILE A 311 15.68 0.63 -12.19
C ILE A 311 14.59 -0.01 -13.06
N GLY A 312 13.93 -1.05 -12.54
CA GLY A 312 12.87 -1.79 -13.18
C GLY A 312 13.36 -3.10 -13.76
N LEU A 313 12.43 -3.83 -14.34
CA LEU A 313 12.59 -5.25 -14.65
C LEU A 313 13.53 -5.57 -15.83
N CYS A 314 14.15 -4.55 -16.41
CA CYS A 314 15.17 -4.66 -17.47
C CYS A 314 16.58 -4.34 -16.97
N GLY A 315 16.76 -4.12 -15.65
CA GLY A 315 18.07 -3.94 -15.01
C GLY A 315 18.92 -5.20 -15.04
N LYS A 316 20.21 -5.09 -14.69
CA LYS A 316 21.12 -6.24 -14.60
C LYS A 316 20.70 -7.18 -13.46
N LEU A 317 20.39 -6.60 -12.30
CA LEU A 317 19.66 -7.15 -11.16
C LEU A 317 18.18 -6.88 -11.41
N PHE A 318 17.51 -7.80 -12.10
CA PHE A 318 16.16 -7.53 -12.64
C PHE A 318 15.04 -7.67 -11.60
N CYS A 319 15.34 -8.22 -10.41
CA CYS A 319 14.39 -8.40 -9.33
C CYS A 319 14.60 -7.40 -8.20
N ARG A 320 13.56 -6.62 -7.88
CA ARG A 320 13.58 -5.65 -6.77
C ARG A 320 13.76 -6.28 -5.38
N ALA A 321 13.40 -7.57 -5.21
CA ALA A 321 13.34 -8.21 -3.90
C ALA A 321 14.59 -8.99 -3.53
N CYS A 322 15.23 -9.68 -4.48
CA CYS A 322 16.43 -10.50 -4.22
C CYS A 322 17.65 -10.13 -5.07
N TRP A 323 17.54 -9.12 -5.94
CA TRP A 323 18.65 -8.68 -6.78
C TRP A 323 19.18 -9.78 -7.72
N GLY A 324 18.32 -10.68 -8.21
CA GLY A 324 18.73 -11.73 -9.13
C GLY A 324 19.39 -11.18 -10.40
N GLU A 325 20.58 -11.69 -10.75
CA GLU A 325 21.34 -11.30 -11.94
C GLU A 325 20.89 -12.07 -13.20
N LEU A 326 20.71 -11.35 -14.31
CA LEU A 326 20.68 -11.98 -15.64
C LEU A 326 22.11 -12.29 -16.09
N THR A 327 22.49 -13.57 -16.12
CA THR A 327 23.64 -14.01 -16.91
C THR A 327 23.27 -13.85 -18.38
N ARG A 328 23.65 -12.72 -18.98
CA ARG A 328 23.62 -12.59 -20.44
C ARG A 328 24.60 -13.62 -20.97
N ALA A 329 24.09 -14.72 -21.52
CA ALA A 329 24.91 -15.60 -22.35
C ALA A 329 25.56 -14.72 -23.41
N THR A 330 26.87 -14.54 -23.31
CA THR A 330 27.69 -13.97 -24.37
C THR A 330 27.45 -14.83 -25.60
N THR A 331 26.70 -14.30 -26.57
CA THR A 331 26.54 -14.92 -27.87
C THR A 331 27.87 -14.84 -28.60
N ALA A 332 28.74 -15.80 -28.30
CA ALA A 332 29.82 -16.23 -29.15
C ALA A 332 29.38 -17.56 -29.79
N ALA A 333 28.56 -17.49 -30.85
CA ALA A 333 28.40 -18.58 -31.81
C ALA A 333 27.68 -18.08 -33.07
N HIS A 334 28.47 -17.99 -34.14
CA HIS A 334 28.13 -18.20 -35.54
C HIS A 334 27.06 -17.32 -36.22
N SER A 335 27.59 -16.49 -37.12
CA SER A 335 27.00 -16.15 -38.41
C SER A 335 26.35 -17.36 -39.08
N ASP A 336 25.04 -17.31 -39.28
CA ASP A 336 24.49 -17.69 -40.58
C ASP A 336 23.18 -16.96 -40.86
N GLY A 337 23.03 -16.53 -42.11
CA GLY A 337 21.98 -15.63 -42.57
C GLY A 337 20.63 -16.32 -42.78
N GLY A 338 19.56 -15.56 -42.59
CA GLY A 338 18.21 -16.00 -42.91
C GLY A 338 17.16 -14.96 -42.57
N SER A 339 16.89 -14.05 -43.50
CA SER A 339 15.90 -12.98 -43.35
C SER A 339 14.47 -13.54 -43.30
N VAL A 340 13.66 -13.12 -42.32
CA VAL A 340 12.21 -12.97 -42.52
C VAL A 340 11.76 -11.67 -41.83
N ARG A 341 11.28 -10.75 -42.66
CA ARG A 341 10.73 -9.44 -42.31
C ARG A 341 9.41 -9.58 -41.53
N SER A 342 9.24 -8.79 -40.47
CA SER A 342 7.93 -8.26 -40.09
C SER A 342 8.06 -6.75 -39.88
N GLU A 343 7.55 -5.99 -40.84
CA GLU A 343 7.44 -4.53 -40.83
C GLU A 343 6.23 -4.05 -39.99
N GLY A 344 6.40 -2.86 -39.40
CA GLY A 344 5.36 -1.93 -38.95
C GLY A 344 5.23 -1.76 -37.43
N SER A 345 5.47 -0.61 -36.79
CA SER A 345 5.97 0.71 -37.21
C SER A 345 6.44 1.52 -35.98
N GLU A 346 7.56 2.23 -36.13
CA GLU A 346 7.84 3.65 -35.77
C GLU A 346 7.55 4.18 -34.34
N GLY A 347 8.42 4.98 -33.70
CA GLY A 347 9.71 5.56 -34.11
C GLY A 347 10.26 6.50 -33.02
N ALA A 348 11.58 6.54 -32.86
CA ALA A 348 12.31 7.59 -32.15
C ALA A 348 13.60 7.86 -32.93
N PRO A 349 14.00 9.12 -33.16
CA PRO A 349 15.14 9.43 -34.03
C PRO A 349 16.47 9.28 -33.28
N SER A 350 17.44 8.67 -33.97
CA SER A 350 18.86 8.63 -33.63
C SER A 350 19.59 9.76 -34.32
N ASP A 351 20.53 10.40 -33.62
CA ASP A 351 21.70 11.02 -34.25
C ASP A 351 22.96 10.56 -33.49
N GLN A 352 23.77 9.73 -34.16
CA GLN A 352 25.16 9.46 -33.85
C GLN A 352 25.97 9.91 -35.06
N GLU A 353 26.94 10.81 -34.85
CA GLU A 353 28.08 10.95 -35.75
C GLU A 353 29.33 10.43 -35.05
N SER A 354 29.93 9.44 -35.69
CA SER A 354 31.22 8.82 -35.39
C SER A 354 32.36 9.59 -36.06
N VAL A 355 33.51 9.75 -35.39
CA VAL A 355 34.80 9.89 -36.10
C VAL A 355 35.86 9.06 -35.39
N ALA A 356 36.48 8.19 -36.19
CA ALA A 356 37.50 7.22 -35.85
C ALA A 356 38.86 7.86 -35.52
N GLY A 357 39.69 7.12 -34.79
CA GLY A 357 41.05 7.51 -34.43
C GLY A 357 42.09 7.21 -35.51
N SER A 358 43.29 7.74 -35.30
CA SER A 358 44.53 7.24 -35.89
C SER A 358 45.66 7.38 -34.88
N ASP A 359 46.26 6.25 -34.50
CA ASP A 359 47.54 6.17 -33.81
C ASP A 359 48.69 6.50 -34.76
N GLY A 360 49.72 7.16 -34.23
CA GLY A 360 51.00 7.37 -34.89
C GLY A 360 52.09 7.63 -33.85
N SER A 361 52.86 6.59 -33.53
CA SER A 361 54.02 6.66 -32.64
C SER A 361 55.25 7.15 -33.41
N ALA A 362 56.03 8.07 -32.84
CA ALA A 362 57.43 8.28 -33.21
C ALA A 362 58.26 8.73 -31.99
N ALA A 363 59.39 8.07 -31.81
CA ALA A 363 60.33 8.18 -30.70
C ALA A 363 61.26 9.41 -30.79
N SER A 364 61.76 9.87 -29.64
CA SER A 364 63.21 9.90 -29.29
C SER A 364 63.53 10.99 -28.25
N ALA A 365 64.57 10.68 -27.46
CA ALA A 365 65.08 11.37 -26.28
C ALA A 365 65.57 12.81 -26.51
N ASP A 366 65.49 13.68 -25.49
CA ASP A 366 66.67 14.12 -24.75
C ASP A 366 66.30 14.90 -23.47
N GLY A 367 67.20 14.88 -22.48
CA GLY A 367 66.95 15.32 -21.11
C GLY A 367 66.94 16.82 -20.87
N GLN A 368 66.27 17.22 -19.78
CA GLN A 368 66.84 18.14 -18.77
C GLN A 368 65.95 18.23 -17.52
N SER A 369 66.57 17.90 -16.40
CA SER A 369 66.07 18.07 -15.04
C SER A 369 65.72 19.53 -14.72
N LYS A 370 64.46 19.81 -14.35
CA LYS A 370 64.08 21.02 -13.60
C LYS A 370 63.32 20.65 -12.32
N LYS A 371 63.85 21.16 -11.22
CA LYS A 371 63.48 20.97 -9.80
C LYS A 371 61.96 20.96 -9.56
N LYS A 372 61.46 19.89 -8.93
CA LYS A 372 60.10 19.80 -8.35
C LYS A 372 59.94 20.86 -7.25
N LYS A 373 59.12 21.89 -7.52
CA LYS A 373 58.52 22.75 -6.47
C LYS A 373 57.39 21.96 -5.77
N PRO A 374 57.08 22.23 -4.49
CA PRO A 374 56.12 21.46 -3.73
C PRO A 374 54.74 21.53 -4.41
N ALA A 375 54.10 20.37 -4.58
CA ALA A 375 52.79 20.26 -5.20
C ALA A 375 51.78 21.11 -4.43
N LYS A 376 51.33 22.22 -5.03
CA LYS A 376 50.12 22.91 -4.60
C LYS A 376 49.00 21.88 -4.67
N ARG A 377 48.45 21.51 -3.52
CA ARG A 377 47.24 20.69 -3.37
C ARG A 377 46.14 21.40 -4.18
N PHE A 378 45.86 20.92 -5.39
CA PHE A 378 44.84 21.51 -6.26
C PHE A 378 43.49 21.24 -5.59
N ARG A 379 42.86 22.27 -5.02
CA ARG A 379 41.48 22.17 -4.52
C ARG A 379 40.58 21.95 -5.73
N GLU A 380 39.99 20.77 -5.83
CA GLU A 380 38.99 20.42 -6.85
C GLU A 380 37.85 21.45 -6.83
N THR A 381 37.43 21.95 -8.00
CA THR A 381 36.28 22.87 -8.11
C THR A 381 34.97 22.10 -7.86
N MET A 382 33.92 22.75 -7.35
CA MET A 382 32.65 22.02 -7.11
C MET A 382 32.05 21.46 -8.40
N THR A 383 32.28 22.10 -9.55
CA THR A 383 31.85 21.56 -10.85
C THR A 383 32.50 20.20 -11.16
N ASN A 384 33.80 20.05 -10.87
CA ASN A 384 34.49 18.77 -11.07
C ASN A 384 34.03 17.72 -10.05
N MET A 385 33.80 18.13 -8.81
CA MET A 385 33.24 17.27 -7.77
C MET A 385 31.85 16.75 -8.14
N VAL A 386 30.94 17.60 -8.60
CA VAL A 386 29.58 17.21 -9.03
C VAL A 386 29.62 16.28 -10.24
N SER A 387 30.47 16.55 -11.22
CA SER A 387 30.67 15.67 -12.39
C SER A 387 31.19 14.30 -11.96
N ARG A 388 32.19 14.25 -11.06
CA ARG A 388 32.75 13.02 -10.51
C ARG A 388 31.71 12.23 -9.72
N VAL A 389 30.97 12.88 -8.83
CA VAL A 389 29.90 12.27 -8.03
C VAL A 389 28.79 11.72 -8.93
N SER A 390 28.42 12.42 -9.99
CA SER A 390 27.40 11.92 -10.93
C SER A 390 27.87 10.77 -11.79
N ASN A 391 29.11 10.79 -12.27
CA ASN A 391 29.66 9.64 -12.98
C ASN A 391 29.80 8.43 -12.05
N PHE A 392 30.19 8.65 -10.80
CA PHE A 392 30.18 7.63 -9.75
C PHE A 392 28.76 7.11 -9.49
N MET A 393 27.76 7.99 -9.34
CA MET A 393 26.37 7.59 -9.19
C MET A 393 25.86 6.82 -10.40
N LYS A 394 26.11 7.27 -11.64
CA LYS A 394 25.74 6.53 -12.86
C LYS A 394 26.33 5.12 -12.85
N LYS A 395 27.60 4.99 -12.50
CA LYS A 395 28.29 3.69 -12.39
C LYS A 395 27.65 2.81 -11.31
N MET A 396 27.53 3.32 -10.08
CA MET A 396 26.91 2.60 -8.95
C MET A 396 25.48 2.18 -9.23
N ARG A 397 24.70 2.98 -9.97
CA ARG A 397 23.33 2.63 -10.37
C ARG A 397 23.29 1.50 -11.38
N THR A 398 24.24 1.44 -12.31
CA THR A 398 24.32 0.32 -13.26
C THR A 398 24.85 -0.95 -12.59
N GLU A 399 25.71 -0.81 -11.58
CA GLU A 399 26.25 -1.94 -10.81
C GLU A 399 25.23 -2.52 -9.83
N ASN A 400 24.43 -1.66 -9.19
CA ASN A 400 23.48 -2.04 -8.14
C ASN A 400 22.00 -1.94 -8.56
N ASP A 401 21.68 -1.57 -9.80
CA ASP A 401 20.32 -1.37 -10.36
C ASP A 401 19.33 -0.57 -9.50
N LEU A 402 19.88 0.28 -8.63
CA LEU A 402 19.14 1.28 -7.89
C LEU A 402 18.95 2.53 -8.76
N LYS A 403 17.73 3.01 -8.87
CA LYS A 403 17.36 4.27 -9.53
C LYS A 403 16.25 4.96 -8.75
N ASP A 404 16.66 5.83 -7.83
CA ASP A 404 15.78 6.80 -7.19
C ASP A 404 15.34 7.88 -8.20
N LYS A 405 14.16 7.70 -8.79
CA LYS A 405 13.59 8.66 -9.78
C LYS A 405 13.28 10.02 -9.17
N PHE A 406 13.09 10.10 -7.85
CA PHE A 406 12.80 11.33 -7.13
C PHE A 406 14.10 12.15 -6.96
N GLN A 407 15.13 11.53 -6.40
CA GLN A 407 16.45 12.16 -6.24
C GLN A 407 17.05 12.59 -7.58
N MET A 408 16.80 11.83 -8.64
CA MET A 408 17.27 12.15 -9.97
C MET A 408 16.87 13.53 -10.48
N VAL A 409 15.68 14.00 -10.13
CA VAL A 409 15.22 15.31 -10.57
C VAL A 409 16.09 16.43 -9.99
N PHE A 410 16.51 16.30 -8.73
CA PHE A 410 17.40 17.28 -8.10
C PHE A 410 18.81 17.21 -8.68
N ILE A 411 19.31 16.01 -8.93
CA ILE A 411 20.61 15.81 -9.57
C ILE A 411 20.63 16.45 -10.97
N ASP A 412 19.59 16.20 -11.77
CA ASP A 412 19.46 16.78 -13.11
C ASP A 412 19.35 18.31 -13.06
N ARG A 413 18.61 18.89 -12.10
CA ARG A 413 18.57 20.34 -11.86
C ARG A 413 19.95 20.93 -11.57
N LEU A 414 20.76 20.25 -10.76
CA LEU A 414 22.13 20.68 -10.49
C LEU A 414 22.96 20.68 -11.77
N PHE A 415 22.84 19.66 -12.63
CA PHE A 415 23.54 19.60 -13.92
C PHE A 415 23.12 20.72 -14.86
N GLU A 416 21.81 20.94 -14.99
CA GLU A 416 21.25 21.94 -15.89
C GLU A 416 21.63 23.37 -15.47
N SER A 417 21.80 23.62 -14.17
CA SER A 417 22.12 24.96 -13.64
C SER A 417 23.39 25.59 -14.24
N TYR A 418 24.43 24.78 -14.47
CA TYR A 418 25.74 25.26 -14.96
C TYR A 418 26.06 24.82 -16.40
N LYS A 419 25.26 23.91 -17.00
CA LYS A 419 25.50 23.33 -18.34
C LYS A 419 25.64 24.39 -19.43
N THR A 420 24.82 25.45 -19.38
CA THR A 420 24.79 26.52 -20.39
C THR A 420 25.66 27.73 -20.05
N LYS A 421 26.28 27.75 -18.86
CA LYS A 421 27.10 28.89 -18.39
C LYS A 421 28.53 28.78 -18.92
N ARG A 422 29.17 29.93 -19.17
CA ARG A 422 30.57 30.04 -19.64
C ARG A 422 31.43 30.72 -18.59
N GLY A 423 32.61 30.16 -18.30
CA GLY A 423 33.52 30.62 -17.24
C GLY A 423 33.39 29.79 -15.96
N ALA A 424 34.49 29.61 -15.24
CA ALA A 424 34.51 28.77 -14.03
C ALA A 424 33.70 29.40 -12.88
N GLU A 425 33.85 30.71 -12.67
CA GLU A 425 33.19 31.45 -11.58
C GLU A 425 31.67 31.51 -11.77
N THR A 426 31.18 31.73 -12.99
CA THR A 426 29.73 31.77 -13.29
C THR A 426 29.08 30.41 -13.17
N LYS A 427 29.78 29.33 -13.55
CA LYS A 427 29.34 27.95 -13.32
C LYS A 427 29.28 27.62 -11.83
N GLN A 428 30.29 28.05 -11.07
CA GLN A 428 30.36 27.87 -9.63
C GLN A 428 29.21 28.60 -8.91
N ALA A 429 28.99 29.87 -9.22
CA ALA A 429 27.90 30.66 -8.65
C ALA A 429 26.51 30.10 -8.99
N ALA A 430 26.30 29.65 -10.24
CA ALA A 430 25.04 29.01 -10.66
C ALA A 430 24.79 27.70 -9.91
N LEU A 431 25.82 26.89 -9.71
CA LEU A 431 25.74 25.65 -8.94
C LEU A 431 25.46 25.92 -7.46
N GLU A 432 26.13 26.90 -6.85
CA GLU A 432 25.89 27.30 -5.46
C GLU A 432 24.45 27.77 -5.24
N ALA A 433 23.92 28.59 -6.15
CA ALA A 433 22.52 29.02 -6.13
C ALA A 433 21.55 27.84 -6.28
N ALA A 434 21.87 26.85 -7.12
CA ALA A 434 21.06 25.66 -7.29
C ALA A 434 21.11 24.72 -6.07
N VAL A 435 22.27 24.58 -5.42
CA VAL A 435 22.41 23.84 -4.16
C VAL A 435 21.62 24.52 -3.05
N ALA A 436 21.69 25.84 -2.96
CA ALA A 436 20.95 26.62 -1.96
C ALA A 436 19.42 26.57 -2.14
N SER A 437 18.92 26.22 -3.33
CA SER A 437 17.49 26.08 -3.60
C SER A 437 16.96 24.64 -3.45
N LEU A 438 17.82 23.67 -3.14
CA LEU A 438 17.39 22.30 -2.89
C LEU A 438 16.56 22.21 -1.60
N PRO A 439 15.52 21.35 -1.58
CA PRO A 439 14.82 21.03 -0.34
C PRO A 439 15.73 20.30 0.65
N ALA A 440 15.35 20.31 1.92
CA ALA A 440 16.09 19.61 2.98
C ALA A 440 16.24 18.11 2.70
N ASN A 441 15.16 17.48 2.20
CA ASN A 441 15.14 16.07 1.80
C ASN A 441 15.17 15.96 0.27
N THR A 442 16.20 15.31 -0.26
CA THR A 442 16.36 15.08 -1.71
C THR A 442 16.34 13.60 -2.09
N ILE A 443 16.30 12.69 -1.12
CA ILE A 443 16.11 11.24 -1.34
C ILE A 443 14.62 10.92 -1.44
N SER A 444 14.28 9.79 -2.07
CA SER A 444 12.91 9.31 -2.15
C SER A 444 12.26 9.23 -0.76
N PRO A 445 11.00 9.69 -0.62
CA PRO A 445 10.30 9.67 0.67
C PRO A 445 10.02 8.26 1.20
N VAL A 446 10.16 7.22 0.37
CA VAL A 446 10.04 5.83 0.83
C VAL A 446 11.01 5.51 1.97
N TRP A 447 12.22 6.09 1.92
CA TRP A 447 13.27 5.87 2.93
C TRP A 447 13.00 6.58 4.26
N ARG A 448 12.02 7.50 4.27
CA ARG A 448 11.56 8.21 5.48
C ARG A 448 10.42 7.46 6.18
N ILE A 449 9.83 6.45 5.55
CA ILE A 449 8.80 5.61 6.19
C ILE A 449 9.49 4.69 7.19
N LYS A 450 9.26 4.95 8.49
CA LYS A 450 9.84 4.14 9.57
C LYS A 450 9.43 2.68 9.41
N GLY A 451 10.41 1.76 9.47
CA GLY A 451 10.16 0.30 9.44
C GLY A 451 10.07 -0.35 8.08
N LEU A 452 9.90 0.44 7.03
CA LEU A 452 9.61 -0.09 5.72
C LEU A 452 10.91 -0.38 4.96
N ASP A 453 11.11 -1.64 4.57
CA ASP A 453 12.08 -2.00 3.55
C ASP A 453 11.35 -2.16 2.22
N PRO A 454 11.45 -1.21 1.27
CA PRO A 454 10.66 -1.29 0.04
C PRO A 454 11.07 -2.44 -0.89
N HIS A 455 12.21 -3.11 -0.64
CA HIS A 455 12.62 -4.31 -1.36
C HIS A 455 11.93 -5.58 -0.84
N GLN A 456 11.59 -5.62 0.46
CA GLN A 456 10.92 -6.76 1.09
C GLN A 456 9.42 -6.51 1.29
N ASP A 457 9.01 -5.27 1.50
CA ASP A 457 7.65 -4.86 1.91
C ASP A 457 6.83 -4.36 0.71
N THR A 458 7.14 -4.90 -0.46
CA THR A 458 6.34 -4.81 -1.69
C THR A 458 5.95 -6.23 -2.15
N PRO A 459 4.96 -6.87 -1.49
CA PRO A 459 4.66 -8.28 -1.69
C PRO A 459 4.22 -8.62 -3.13
N VAL A 460 4.26 -9.90 -3.50
CA VAL A 460 3.92 -10.35 -4.86
C VAL A 460 2.45 -10.04 -5.14
N GLU A 461 2.18 -9.13 -6.07
CA GLU A 461 0.80 -8.81 -6.44
C GLU A 461 0.21 -9.90 -7.36
N ILE A 462 -0.65 -10.75 -6.78
CA ILE A 462 -1.11 -11.99 -7.43
C ILE A 462 -2.07 -11.75 -8.60
N LEU A 463 -2.82 -10.64 -8.63
CA LEU A 463 -3.71 -10.31 -9.73
C LEU A 463 -2.90 -10.03 -11.01
N HIS A 464 -1.85 -9.22 -10.90
CA HIS A 464 -0.96 -8.83 -11.99
C HIS A 464 0.05 -9.91 -12.33
N VAL A 465 0.56 -10.68 -11.37
CA VAL A 465 1.55 -11.73 -11.63
C VAL A 465 0.91 -12.98 -12.22
N VAL A 466 -0.26 -13.40 -11.73
CA VAL A 466 -0.84 -14.69 -12.09
C VAL A 466 -2.00 -14.53 -13.07
N LEU A 467 -3.07 -13.78 -12.75
CA LEU A 467 -4.23 -13.65 -13.64
C LEU A 467 -3.90 -12.82 -14.89
N LEU A 468 -3.47 -11.57 -14.70
CA LEU A 468 -3.04 -10.65 -15.77
C LEU A 468 -1.59 -10.88 -16.21
N GLY A 469 -0.92 -11.88 -15.64
CA GLY A 469 0.40 -12.35 -16.04
C GLY A 469 0.31 -13.73 -16.67
N PHE A 470 0.58 -14.79 -15.91
CA PHE A 470 0.65 -16.17 -16.42
C PHE A 470 -0.58 -16.56 -17.25
N ILE A 471 -1.79 -16.52 -16.68
CA ILE A 471 -3.00 -16.98 -17.38
C ILE A 471 -3.22 -16.17 -18.66
N LYS A 472 -3.10 -14.85 -18.58
CA LYS A 472 -3.19 -13.96 -19.74
C LYS A 472 -2.19 -14.31 -20.83
N TYR A 473 -0.93 -14.52 -20.47
CA TYR A 473 0.15 -14.81 -21.43
C TYR A 473 -0.04 -16.19 -22.06
N LEU A 474 -0.27 -17.22 -21.25
CA LEU A 474 -0.43 -18.58 -21.72
C LEU A 474 -1.71 -18.74 -22.57
N TRP A 475 -2.82 -18.09 -22.19
CA TRP A 475 -4.06 -18.17 -22.96
C TRP A 475 -3.93 -17.52 -24.32
N ARG A 476 -3.30 -16.34 -24.38
CA ARG A 476 -3.06 -15.65 -25.66
C ARG A 476 -2.16 -16.44 -26.59
N ASP A 477 -1.08 -17.00 -26.07
CA ASP A 477 -0.17 -17.82 -26.87
C ASP A 477 -0.85 -19.10 -27.35
N LEU A 478 -1.64 -19.75 -26.50
CA LEU A 478 -2.46 -20.90 -26.87
C LEU A 478 -3.41 -20.57 -28.03
N ILE A 479 -4.18 -19.47 -27.93
CA ILE A 479 -5.08 -19.06 -29.02
C ILE A 479 -4.30 -18.73 -30.28
N GLN A 480 -3.11 -18.13 -30.16
CA GLN A 480 -2.23 -17.84 -31.28
C GLN A 480 -1.69 -19.11 -31.96
N GLN A 481 -1.39 -20.18 -31.20
CA GLN A 481 -0.99 -21.49 -31.74
C GLN A 481 -2.12 -22.24 -32.46
N LEU A 482 -3.37 -21.86 -32.19
CA LEU A 482 -4.56 -22.36 -32.89
C LEU A 482 -4.90 -21.53 -34.14
N LYS A 483 -4.13 -20.47 -34.45
CA LYS A 483 -4.33 -19.69 -35.68
C LYS A 483 -4.14 -20.59 -36.92
N GLY A 484 -5.13 -20.58 -37.82
CA GLY A 484 -5.16 -21.44 -39.01
C GLY A 484 -5.65 -22.87 -38.74
N LYS A 485 -6.12 -23.19 -37.53
CA LYS A 485 -6.72 -24.47 -37.15
C LYS A 485 -8.18 -24.28 -36.74
N ASP A 486 -9.01 -23.85 -37.69
CA ASP A 486 -10.37 -23.37 -37.41
C ASP A 486 -11.25 -24.43 -36.74
N GLU A 487 -11.14 -25.69 -37.15
CA GLU A 487 -11.85 -26.81 -36.51
C GLU A 487 -11.53 -26.93 -35.00
N LYS A 488 -10.25 -26.85 -34.63
CA LYS A 488 -9.83 -26.91 -33.22
C LYS A 488 -10.30 -25.70 -32.43
N LYS A 489 -10.34 -24.53 -33.07
CA LYS A 489 -10.77 -23.28 -32.46
C LYS A 489 -12.29 -23.27 -32.22
N GLU A 490 -13.09 -23.73 -33.18
CA GLU A 490 -14.53 -23.92 -33.03
C GLU A 490 -14.86 -24.98 -31.98
N LEU A 491 -14.08 -26.06 -31.93
CA LEU A 491 -14.21 -27.08 -30.88
C LEU A 491 -13.92 -26.48 -29.49
N LEU A 492 -12.89 -25.64 -29.35
CA LEU A 492 -12.62 -24.93 -28.08
C LEU A 492 -13.79 -24.02 -27.68
N VAL A 493 -14.33 -23.25 -28.62
CA VAL A 493 -15.52 -22.38 -28.39
C VAL A 493 -16.71 -23.21 -27.91
N THR A 494 -16.96 -24.35 -28.56
CA THR A 494 -18.05 -25.26 -28.23
C THR A 494 -17.87 -25.86 -26.83
N ARG A 495 -16.66 -26.33 -26.49
CA ARG A 495 -16.34 -26.87 -25.16
C ARG A 495 -16.50 -25.84 -24.05
N LEU A 496 -16.01 -24.62 -24.26
CA LEU A 496 -16.18 -23.54 -23.29
C LEU A 496 -17.67 -23.21 -23.08
N SER A 497 -18.43 -23.06 -24.17
CA SER A 497 -19.84 -22.65 -24.11
C SER A 497 -20.76 -23.73 -23.55
N SER A 498 -20.39 -25.01 -23.67
CA SER A 498 -21.12 -26.16 -23.12
C SER A 498 -20.63 -26.62 -21.74
N PHE A 499 -19.56 -26.00 -21.21
CA PHE A 499 -18.99 -26.40 -19.93
C PHE A 499 -19.99 -26.17 -18.79
N ASN A 500 -20.24 -27.21 -17.98
CA ASN A 500 -21.15 -27.10 -16.85
C ASN A 500 -20.47 -26.34 -15.68
N VAL A 501 -20.89 -25.10 -15.47
CA VAL A 501 -20.36 -24.21 -14.42
C VAL A 501 -21.12 -24.27 -13.10
N SER A 502 -22.10 -25.17 -12.94
CA SER A 502 -22.96 -25.24 -11.74
C SER A 502 -22.17 -25.37 -10.43
N GLY A 503 -21.05 -26.12 -10.44
CA GLY A 503 -20.16 -26.28 -9.29
C GLY A 503 -19.18 -25.12 -9.05
N LEU A 504 -19.07 -24.16 -9.98
CA LEU A 504 -18.09 -23.07 -9.91
C LEU A 504 -18.69 -21.75 -9.42
N GLY A 505 -20.02 -21.62 -9.41
CA GLY A 505 -20.69 -20.38 -8.99
C GLY A 505 -20.42 -19.18 -9.91
N ILE A 506 -20.03 -19.42 -11.17
CA ILE A 506 -19.80 -18.38 -12.19
C ILE A 506 -20.89 -18.42 -13.26
N SER A 507 -21.06 -17.32 -13.99
CA SER A 507 -21.96 -17.28 -15.16
C SER A 507 -21.48 -18.25 -16.26
N PRO A 508 -22.41 -18.76 -17.11
CA PRO A 508 -22.05 -19.55 -18.27
C PRO A 508 -20.96 -18.86 -19.11
N LEU A 509 -20.00 -19.65 -19.58
CA LEU A 509 -18.84 -19.09 -20.28
C LEU A 509 -19.23 -18.65 -21.69
N ALA A 510 -18.93 -17.40 -22.03
CA ALA A 510 -19.07 -16.90 -23.39
C ALA A 510 -17.88 -17.39 -24.24
N GLY A 511 -17.88 -18.67 -24.64
CA GLY A 511 -16.74 -19.31 -25.32
C GLY A 511 -16.25 -18.55 -26.55
N LYS A 512 -17.17 -18.03 -27.36
CA LYS A 512 -16.83 -17.18 -28.52
C LYS A 512 -16.05 -15.94 -28.09
N THR A 513 -16.46 -15.27 -27.02
CA THR A 513 -15.78 -14.09 -26.49
C THR A 513 -14.39 -14.43 -25.96
N LEU A 514 -14.27 -15.50 -25.17
CA LEU A 514 -13.02 -15.94 -24.54
C LEU A 514 -11.94 -16.32 -25.57
N VAL A 515 -12.35 -16.81 -26.75
CA VAL A 515 -11.45 -17.23 -27.82
C VAL A 515 -11.19 -16.09 -28.82
N GLN A 516 -12.23 -15.40 -29.28
CA GLN A 516 -12.12 -14.36 -30.33
C GLN A 516 -11.45 -13.09 -29.81
N TYR A 517 -11.73 -12.71 -28.56
CA TYR A 517 -11.25 -11.45 -27.96
C TYR A 517 -10.21 -11.70 -26.86
N SER A 518 -9.37 -12.73 -27.00
CA SER A 518 -8.29 -13.08 -26.06
C SER A 518 -7.32 -11.91 -25.73
N GLY A 519 -7.23 -10.93 -26.63
CA GLY A 519 -6.49 -9.67 -26.47
C GLY A 519 -7.12 -8.64 -25.54
N SER A 520 -8.42 -8.77 -25.20
CA SER A 520 -9.20 -7.77 -24.47
C SER A 520 -9.85 -8.29 -23.18
N LEU A 521 -9.55 -9.54 -22.80
CA LEU A 521 -10.07 -10.17 -21.59
C LEU A 521 -9.63 -9.46 -20.30
N THR A 522 -10.46 -9.59 -19.28
CA THR A 522 -10.31 -9.01 -17.95
C THR A 522 -9.85 -10.04 -16.92
N GLY A 523 -9.52 -9.61 -15.70
CA GLY A 523 -9.16 -10.51 -14.60
C GLY A 523 -10.25 -11.55 -14.30
N LEU A 524 -11.53 -11.16 -14.39
CA LEU A 524 -12.67 -12.05 -14.20
C LEU A 524 -12.70 -13.18 -15.24
N ASP A 525 -12.46 -12.84 -16.51
CA ASP A 525 -12.40 -13.81 -17.60
C ASP A 525 -11.25 -14.80 -17.39
N PHE A 526 -10.07 -14.30 -17.00
CA PHE A 526 -8.91 -15.16 -16.73
C PHE A 526 -9.12 -16.04 -15.51
N ARG A 527 -9.81 -15.57 -14.46
CA ARG A 527 -10.20 -16.40 -13.33
C ARG A 527 -11.13 -17.54 -13.75
N ALA A 528 -12.07 -17.29 -14.66
CA ALA A 528 -12.93 -18.34 -15.21
C ALA A 528 -12.12 -19.35 -16.04
N ILE A 529 -11.24 -18.87 -16.92
CA ILE A 529 -10.34 -19.72 -17.73
C ILE A 529 -9.47 -20.63 -16.84
N ALA A 530 -8.89 -20.09 -15.76
CA ALA A 530 -8.04 -20.83 -14.83
C ALA A 530 -8.69 -22.12 -14.30
N GLN A 531 -10.01 -22.05 -14.05
CA GLN A 531 -10.80 -23.10 -13.44
C GLN A 531 -11.21 -24.20 -14.44
N VAL A 532 -11.27 -23.88 -15.73
CA VAL A 532 -11.80 -24.79 -16.75
C VAL A 532 -10.75 -25.28 -17.76
N ALA A 533 -9.60 -24.62 -17.87
CA ALA A 533 -8.61 -24.86 -18.91
C ALA A 533 -8.21 -26.34 -19.09
N PRO A 534 -7.88 -27.11 -18.03
CA PRO A 534 -7.51 -28.53 -18.20
C PRO A 534 -8.61 -29.39 -18.83
N PHE A 535 -9.88 -29.04 -18.63
CA PHE A 535 -11.01 -29.83 -19.10
C PHE A 535 -11.40 -29.53 -20.55
N VAL A 536 -10.98 -28.37 -21.09
CA VAL A 536 -11.33 -27.95 -22.45
C VAL A 536 -10.17 -28.11 -23.44
N LEU A 537 -8.92 -28.29 -22.96
CA LEU A 537 -7.70 -28.23 -23.79
C LEU A 537 -7.04 -29.58 -24.16
N TYR A 538 -7.40 -30.70 -23.52
CA TYR A 538 -6.62 -31.96 -23.45
C TYR A 538 -6.16 -32.61 -24.77
N ASP A 539 -6.81 -32.32 -25.90
CA ASP A 539 -6.48 -32.83 -27.25
C ASP A 539 -6.34 -31.70 -28.30
N LEU A 540 -6.38 -30.44 -27.86
CA LEU A 540 -6.33 -29.28 -28.74
C LEU A 540 -4.91 -28.73 -28.90
N VAL A 541 -4.06 -28.93 -27.89
CA VAL A 541 -2.71 -28.36 -27.80
C VAL A 541 -1.63 -29.44 -27.68
N SER A 542 -0.35 -29.05 -27.72
CA SER A 542 0.76 -29.98 -27.49
C SER A 542 0.76 -30.50 -26.05
N ARG A 543 1.41 -31.63 -25.83
CA ARG A 543 1.57 -32.24 -24.50
C ARG A 543 2.20 -31.26 -23.49
N ASP A 544 3.29 -30.60 -23.86
CA ASP A 544 3.98 -29.65 -22.95
C ASP A 544 3.11 -28.43 -22.61
N CYS A 545 2.33 -27.94 -23.56
CA CYS A 545 1.36 -26.87 -23.33
C CYS A 545 0.28 -27.33 -22.34
N PHE A 546 -0.29 -28.52 -22.56
CA PHE A 546 -1.31 -29.09 -21.69
C PHE A 546 -0.81 -29.34 -20.27
N GLU A 547 0.36 -29.97 -20.12
CA GLU A 547 1.00 -30.22 -18.81
C GLU A 547 1.27 -28.90 -18.07
N THR A 548 1.67 -27.83 -18.78
CA THR A 548 1.84 -26.49 -18.19
C THR A 548 0.52 -25.93 -17.65
N TRP A 549 -0.58 -26.07 -18.39
CA TRP A 549 -1.90 -25.65 -17.91
C TRP A 549 -2.38 -26.47 -16.72
N GLN A 550 -2.14 -27.78 -16.72
CA GLN A 550 -2.44 -28.63 -15.56
C GLN A 550 -1.66 -28.19 -14.32
N ALA A 551 -0.36 -27.94 -14.46
CA ALA A 551 0.48 -27.46 -13.35
C ALA A 551 0.01 -26.08 -12.84
N LEU A 552 -0.29 -25.14 -13.75
CA LEU A 552 -0.81 -23.82 -13.36
C LEU A 552 -2.15 -23.95 -12.63
N SER A 553 -3.09 -24.74 -13.14
CA SER A 553 -4.41 -24.93 -12.51
C SER A 553 -4.34 -25.58 -11.13
N LYS A 554 -3.31 -26.39 -10.82
CA LYS A 554 -3.09 -26.93 -9.46
C LYS A 554 -2.64 -25.86 -8.46
N ILE A 555 -1.87 -24.87 -8.92
CA ILE A 555 -1.33 -23.80 -8.07
C ILE A 555 -2.40 -22.78 -7.70
N ILE A 556 -3.31 -22.42 -8.61
CA ILE A 556 -4.36 -21.40 -8.38
C ILE A 556 -5.11 -21.59 -7.05
N PRO A 557 -5.66 -22.77 -6.71
CA PRO A 557 -6.37 -22.96 -5.45
C PRO A 557 -5.46 -22.88 -4.21
N LEU A 558 -4.14 -22.98 -4.35
CA LEU A 558 -3.19 -22.77 -3.25
C LEU A 558 -2.94 -21.27 -3.03
N ILE A 559 -2.84 -20.48 -4.10
CA ILE A 559 -2.61 -19.03 -4.00
C ILE A 559 -3.83 -18.29 -3.41
N TRP A 560 -5.04 -18.66 -3.85
CA TRP A 560 -6.27 -17.98 -3.44
C TRP A 560 -6.93 -18.55 -2.17
N GLN A 561 -6.18 -19.28 -1.33
CA GLN A 561 -6.72 -19.73 -0.05
C GLN A 561 -6.91 -18.54 0.89
N PRO A 562 -8.13 -18.30 1.41
CA PRO A 562 -8.36 -17.25 2.38
C PRO A 562 -7.82 -17.61 3.76
N GLU A 563 -7.68 -18.89 4.06
CA GLU A 563 -7.15 -19.42 5.31
C GLU A 563 -6.18 -20.57 5.02
N ILE A 564 -5.07 -20.59 5.74
CA ILE A 564 -4.03 -21.60 5.69
C ILE A 564 -4.00 -22.27 7.06
N ASN A 565 -4.34 -23.55 7.14
CA ASN A 565 -4.40 -24.28 8.42
C ASN A 565 -3.01 -24.63 8.98
N ASN A 566 -2.07 -24.94 8.09
CA ASN A 566 -0.69 -25.23 8.46
C ASN A 566 0.25 -24.59 7.45
N ILE A 567 0.92 -23.53 7.90
CA ILE A 567 1.79 -22.72 7.07
C ILE A 567 2.96 -23.53 6.49
N GLU A 568 3.61 -24.37 7.28
CA GLU A 568 4.79 -25.13 6.83
C GLU A 568 4.43 -26.13 5.73
N SER A 569 3.32 -26.87 5.92
CA SER A 569 2.81 -27.81 4.91
C SER A 569 2.33 -27.09 3.65
N HIS A 570 1.64 -25.95 3.82
CA HIS A 570 1.16 -25.14 2.70
C HIS A 570 2.32 -24.58 1.88
N LEU A 571 3.34 -24.00 2.52
CA LEU A 571 4.49 -23.41 1.83
C LEU A 571 5.36 -24.47 1.17
N ALA A 572 5.53 -25.65 1.78
CA ALA A 572 6.23 -26.78 1.16
C ALA A 572 5.49 -27.26 -0.11
N LEU A 573 4.17 -27.42 -0.04
CA LEU A 573 3.36 -27.81 -1.20
C LEU A 573 3.38 -26.71 -2.27
N LEU A 574 3.16 -25.45 -1.89
CA LEU A 574 3.15 -24.33 -2.83
C LEU A 574 4.49 -24.23 -3.55
N THR A 575 5.63 -24.27 -2.84
CA THR A 575 6.96 -24.20 -3.45
C THR A 575 7.17 -25.33 -4.45
N LYS A 576 6.82 -26.57 -4.07
CA LYS A 576 6.90 -27.73 -4.97
C LYS A 576 6.06 -27.55 -6.23
N GLU A 577 4.82 -27.08 -6.11
CA GLU A 577 3.95 -26.88 -7.28
C GLU A 577 4.44 -25.73 -8.15
N ILE A 578 4.97 -24.64 -7.55
CA ILE A 578 5.65 -23.55 -8.28
C ILE A 578 6.80 -24.10 -9.11
N ASP A 579 7.71 -24.87 -8.51
CA ASP A 579 8.85 -25.46 -9.22
C ASP A 579 8.39 -26.38 -10.36
N HIS A 580 7.35 -27.18 -10.13
CA HIS A 580 6.77 -28.04 -11.16
C HIS A 580 6.19 -27.23 -12.32
N PHE A 581 5.45 -26.16 -12.05
CA PHE A 581 4.91 -25.27 -13.09
C PHE A 581 6.03 -24.59 -13.89
N LEU A 582 7.07 -24.09 -13.23
CA LEU A 582 8.21 -23.48 -13.91
C LEU A 582 8.93 -24.49 -14.82
N LEU A 583 9.09 -25.74 -14.37
CA LEU A 583 9.65 -26.81 -15.19
C LEU A 583 8.78 -27.10 -16.43
N CYS A 584 7.45 -27.22 -16.26
CA CYS A 584 6.53 -27.42 -17.38
C CYS A 584 6.56 -26.24 -18.35
N ALA A 585 6.55 -25.00 -17.84
CA ALA A 585 6.66 -23.80 -18.65
C ALA A 585 7.97 -23.78 -19.46
N ALA A 586 9.10 -24.18 -18.85
CA ALA A 586 10.38 -24.28 -19.54
C ALA A 586 10.38 -25.32 -20.67
N LYS A 587 9.75 -26.49 -20.44
CA LYS A 587 9.57 -27.53 -21.47
C LYS A 587 8.72 -27.05 -22.64
N TRP A 588 7.64 -26.30 -22.34
CA TRP A 588 6.84 -25.71 -23.40
C TRP A 588 7.62 -24.63 -24.16
N THR A 589 8.22 -23.66 -23.47
CA THR A 589 9.17 -22.71 -24.05
C THR A 589 9.92 -21.91 -22.98
N SER A 590 11.25 -21.83 -23.11
CA SER A 590 12.10 -21.01 -22.24
C SER A 590 11.86 -19.50 -22.38
N ARG A 591 11.16 -19.06 -23.42
CA ARG A 591 10.85 -17.63 -23.65
C ARG A 591 10.00 -17.02 -22.55
N TRP A 592 9.26 -17.83 -21.78
CA TRP A 592 8.48 -17.36 -20.64
C TRP A 592 9.33 -16.64 -19.59
N PHE A 593 10.57 -17.06 -19.39
CA PHE A 593 11.49 -16.50 -18.40
C PHE A 593 12.07 -15.14 -18.80
N ASN A 594 11.84 -14.68 -20.03
CA ASN A 594 12.03 -13.27 -20.40
C ASN A 594 10.98 -12.35 -19.74
N LYS A 595 9.94 -12.92 -19.11
CA LYS A 595 8.96 -12.18 -18.32
C LYS A 595 9.35 -12.24 -16.84
N PRO A 596 9.70 -11.10 -16.22
CA PRO A 596 10.13 -10.99 -14.82
C PRO A 596 9.14 -11.57 -13.80
N LYS A 597 7.85 -11.59 -14.14
CA LYS A 597 6.78 -12.18 -13.32
C LYS A 597 7.06 -13.62 -12.90
N PHE A 598 7.72 -14.43 -13.75
CA PHE A 598 8.07 -15.82 -13.45
C PHE A 598 9.08 -15.93 -12.30
N HIS A 599 10.00 -14.98 -12.18
CA HIS A 599 10.96 -14.95 -11.09
C HIS A 599 10.37 -14.29 -9.84
N ILE A 600 9.64 -13.17 -9.98
CA ILE A 600 8.98 -12.49 -8.86
C ILE A 600 8.07 -13.46 -8.09
N PHE A 601 7.42 -14.36 -8.81
CA PHE A 601 6.54 -15.38 -8.24
C PHE A 601 7.24 -16.34 -7.26
N LEU A 602 8.56 -16.54 -7.37
CA LEU A 602 9.35 -17.33 -6.41
C LEU A 602 9.37 -16.70 -5.00
N HIS A 603 9.08 -15.41 -4.87
CA HIS A 603 9.00 -14.73 -3.57
C HIS A 603 7.64 -14.92 -2.88
N LEU A 604 6.62 -15.46 -3.57
CA LEU A 604 5.29 -15.61 -3.00
C LEU A 604 5.26 -16.43 -1.70
N PRO A 605 5.95 -17.59 -1.58
CA PRO A 605 5.99 -18.34 -0.33
C PRO A 605 6.55 -17.53 0.86
N ALA A 606 7.60 -16.75 0.63
CA ALA A 606 8.19 -15.89 1.65
C ALA A 606 7.20 -14.78 2.05
N HIS A 607 6.55 -14.13 1.09
CA HIS A 607 5.54 -13.11 1.39
C HIS A 607 4.31 -13.65 2.10
N ILE A 608 3.86 -14.87 1.79
CA ILE A 608 2.75 -15.51 2.53
C ILE A 608 3.13 -15.70 4.00
N ARG A 609 4.38 -16.10 4.27
CA ARG A 609 4.89 -16.23 5.64
C ARG A 609 4.93 -14.90 6.38
N ARG A 610 5.33 -13.83 5.69
CA ARG A 610 5.49 -12.49 6.27
C ARG A 610 4.16 -11.79 6.49
N PHE A 611 3.24 -11.87 5.53
CA PHE A 611 2.04 -11.01 5.48
C PHE A 611 0.71 -11.76 5.66
N GLY A 612 0.72 -13.09 5.75
CA GLY A 612 -0.50 -13.91 5.77
C GLY A 612 -0.88 -14.43 4.37
N PRO A 613 -2.06 -15.04 4.20
CA PRO A 613 -2.47 -15.60 2.91
C PRO A 613 -2.44 -14.56 1.79
N ALA A 614 -2.08 -14.98 0.57
CA ALA A 614 -1.79 -14.03 -0.53
C ALA A 614 -2.97 -13.13 -0.92
N VAL A 615 -4.19 -13.57 -0.61
CA VAL A 615 -5.43 -12.83 -0.81
C VAL A 615 -5.48 -11.52 0.00
N LEU A 616 -4.71 -11.40 1.09
CA LEU A 616 -4.64 -10.19 1.93
C LEU A 616 -3.92 -9.03 1.23
N PHE A 617 -2.94 -9.31 0.37
CA PHE A 617 -2.15 -8.31 -0.34
C PHE A 617 -2.43 -8.30 -1.86
N ALA A 618 -3.58 -8.85 -2.28
CA ALA A 618 -4.08 -8.72 -3.65
C ALA A 618 -4.70 -7.34 -3.87
N THR A 619 -4.49 -6.74 -5.05
CA THR A 619 -4.94 -5.36 -5.32
C THR A 619 -6.36 -5.26 -5.89
N GLU A 620 -7.09 -6.36 -6.04
CA GLU A 620 -8.41 -6.39 -6.70
C GLU A 620 -9.41 -5.39 -6.10
N ALA A 621 -9.47 -5.27 -4.76
CA ALA A 621 -10.38 -4.34 -4.09
C ALA A 621 -9.96 -2.87 -4.30
N PHE A 622 -8.66 -2.58 -4.34
CA PHE A 622 -8.16 -1.25 -4.66
C PHE A 622 -8.38 -0.89 -6.14
N GLU A 623 -8.18 -1.84 -7.06
CA GLU A 623 -8.45 -1.65 -8.48
C GLU A 623 -9.93 -1.46 -8.80
N SER A 624 -10.84 -2.12 -8.08
CA SER A 624 -12.28 -1.84 -8.22
C SER A 624 -12.60 -0.40 -7.84
N PHE A 625 -11.88 0.14 -6.85
CA PHE A 625 -12.01 1.52 -6.40
C PHE A 625 -11.53 2.55 -7.45
N ASN A 626 -10.62 2.19 -8.36
CA ASN A 626 -10.17 3.06 -9.45
C ASN A 626 -11.34 3.50 -10.36
N ALA A 627 -12.39 2.68 -10.51
CA ALA A 627 -13.60 3.07 -11.24
C ALA A 627 -14.33 4.25 -10.57
N ILE A 628 -14.28 4.34 -9.24
CA ILE A 628 -14.89 5.42 -8.45
C ILE A 628 -14.09 6.71 -8.61
N ILE A 629 -12.75 6.64 -8.53
CA ILE A 629 -11.85 7.79 -8.77
C ILE A 629 -12.11 8.37 -10.16
N ARG A 630 -12.19 7.50 -11.17
CA ARG A 630 -12.52 7.90 -12.55
C ARG A 630 -13.88 8.59 -12.65
N ALA A 631 -14.91 8.08 -11.97
CA ALA A 631 -16.22 8.73 -11.97
C ALA A 631 -16.14 10.15 -11.40
N LYS A 632 -15.38 10.38 -10.31
CA LYS A 632 -15.16 11.71 -9.74
C LYS A 632 -14.38 12.63 -10.68
N SER A 633 -13.36 12.11 -11.36
CA SER A 633 -12.62 12.84 -12.39
C SER A 633 -13.53 13.29 -13.54
N VAL A 634 -14.30 12.37 -14.12
CA VAL A 634 -15.17 12.61 -15.28
C VAL A 634 -16.21 13.69 -15.01
N HIS A 635 -16.76 13.74 -13.80
CA HIS A 635 -17.79 14.69 -13.36
C HIS A 635 -17.24 15.98 -12.72
N SER A 636 -15.92 16.16 -12.67
CA SER A 636 -15.30 17.42 -12.25
C SER A 636 -15.23 18.44 -13.41
N ASN A 637 -14.90 19.69 -13.10
CA ASN A 637 -14.59 20.70 -14.12
C ASN A 637 -13.21 20.47 -14.79
N ARG A 638 -12.41 19.53 -14.26
CA ARG A 638 -11.08 19.11 -14.74
C ARG A 638 -10.00 20.19 -14.76
N HIS A 639 -10.22 21.35 -14.15
CA HIS A 639 -9.20 22.40 -14.03
C HIS A 639 -8.14 22.05 -12.97
N ALA A 640 -8.54 21.39 -11.90
CA ALA A 640 -7.63 20.91 -10.85
C ALA A 640 -8.06 19.52 -10.36
N PRO A 641 -7.85 18.45 -11.17
CA PRO A 641 -8.35 17.10 -10.87
C PRO A 641 -7.93 16.61 -9.48
N SER A 642 -6.67 16.81 -9.09
CA SER A 642 -6.16 16.46 -7.76
C SER A 642 -7.01 17.07 -6.62
N ARG A 643 -7.31 18.37 -6.71
CA ARG A 643 -8.11 19.10 -5.72
C ARG A 643 -9.55 18.62 -5.69
N ASP A 644 -10.18 18.61 -6.85
CA ASP A 644 -11.63 18.39 -6.96
C ASP A 644 -11.98 16.94 -6.59
N ILE A 645 -11.14 15.98 -6.96
CA ILE A 645 -11.29 14.57 -6.57
C ILE A 645 -11.06 14.40 -5.06
N ALA A 646 -10.01 15.02 -4.50
CA ALA A 646 -9.74 14.93 -3.06
C ALA A 646 -10.90 15.47 -2.21
N HIS A 647 -11.46 16.64 -2.57
CA HIS A 647 -12.65 17.18 -1.91
C HIS A 647 -13.88 16.27 -2.04
N ALA A 648 -14.09 15.65 -3.21
CA ALA A 648 -15.20 14.72 -3.41
C ALA A 648 -15.08 13.49 -2.50
N PHE A 649 -13.87 12.95 -2.31
CA PHE A 649 -13.63 11.85 -1.39
C PHE A 649 -13.70 12.26 0.08
N ALA A 650 -13.24 13.47 0.44
CA ALA A 650 -13.42 14.01 1.79
C ALA A 650 -14.91 14.14 2.15
N GLN A 651 -15.74 14.61 1.20
CA GLN A 651 -17.19 14.66 1.35
C GLN A 651 -17.81 13.26 1.49
N GLY A 652 -17.39 12.31 0.64
CA GLY A 652 -17.84 10.92 0.71
C GLY A 652 -17.54 10.28 2.05
N ASN A 653 -16.32 10.50 2.56
CA ASN A 653 -15.89 9.98 3.85
C ASN A 653 -16.70 10.55 5.01
N ARG A 654 -16.99 11.86 4.99
CA ARG A 654 -17.88 12.50 5.97
C ARG A 654 -19.26 11.86 5.99
N ILE A 655 -19.85 11.62 4.81
CA ILE A 655 -21.18 10.97 4.71
C ILE A 655 -21.11 9.55 5.28
N ARG A 656 -20.05 8.78 4.94
CA ARG A 656 -19.80 7.44 5.49
C ARG A 656 -19.73 7.48 7.02
N HIS A 657 -18.92 8.38 7.58
CA HIS A 657 -18.73 8.53 9.02
C HIS A 657 -20.03 8.85 9.74
N LEU A 658 -20.75 9.88 9.27
CA LEU A 658 -22.02 10.29 9.86
C LEU A 658 -23.05 9.15 9.82
N LEU A 659 -23.28 8.54 8.66
CA LEU A 659 -24.30 7.50 8.50
C LEU A 659 -23.93 6.16 9.16
N SER A 660 -22.65 5.95 9.47
CA SER A 660 -22.23 4.83 10.32
C SER A 660 -22.70 4.97 11.78
N GLY A 661 -23.04 6.18 12.20
CA GLY A 661 -23.23 6.55 13.61
C GLY A 661 -21.96 7.02 14.29
N GLY A 662 -20.92 7.35 13.52
CA GLY A 662 -19.62 7.79 14.01
C GLY A 662 -19.70 9.03 14.89
N LEU A 663 -18.85 9.09 15.91
CA LEU A 663 -18.78 10.22 16.83
C LEU A 663 -17.93 11.35 16.24
N PHE A 664 -18.35 12.58 16.51
CA PHE A 664 -17.64 13.80 16.15
C PHE A 664 -17.94 14.90 17.17
N ILE A 665 -17.14 15.96 17.17
CA ILE A 665 -17.34 17.12 18.03
C ILE A 665 -18.11 18.18 17.23
N PRO A 666 -19.32 18.58 17.65
CA PRO A 666 -20.01 19.71 17.03
C PRO A 666 -19.24 21.00 17.30
N SER A 667 -18.60 21.58 16.29
CA SER A 667 -18.05 22.94 16.42
C SER A 667 -19.22 23.93 16.50
N THR A 668 -19.24 24.81 17.51
CA THR A 668 -20.08 26.00 17.46
C THR A 668 -19.60 26.87 16.29
N PRO A 669 -20.46 27.26 15.33
CA PRO A 669 -20.05 28.18 14.29
C PRO A 669 -19.66 29.50 14.97
N ALA A 670 -18.35 29.80 14.97
CA ALA A 670 -17.83 31.02 15.55
C ALA A 670 -18.52 32.23 14.90
N GLY A 671 -19.25 33.00 15.70
CA GLY A 671 -19.41 34.42 15.44
C GLY A 671 -18.02 35.08 15.47
N ASP A 672 -17.86 36.13 14.69
CA ASP A 672 -16.61 36.84 14.44
C ASP A 672 -15.66 37.02 15.64
N SER A 673 -14.36 37.06 15.30
CA SER A 673 -13.23 37.67 16.02
C SER A 673 -12.51 36.88 17.13
N ARG A 674 -11.44 36.16 16.75
CA ARG A 674 -10.03 36.35 17.17
C ARG A 674 -9.19 35.13 16.72
N PRO A 675 -7.91 35.30 16.35
CA PRO A 675 -7.01 34.17 16.17
C PRO A 675 -6.84 33.46 17.51
N GLN A 676 -7.27 32.20 17.59
CA GLN A 676 -6.96 31.35 18.74
C GLN A 676 -5.46 31.02 18.73
N PRO A 677 -4.79 31.04 19.91
CA PRO A 677 -3.40 30.62 20.01
C PRO A 677 -3.25 29.11 19.74
N ALA A 678 -1.99 28.70 19.52
CA ALA A 678 -1.54 27.37 19.14
C ALA A 678 -2.21 26.20 19.90
N GLU A 679 -2.45 25.10 19.16
CA GLU A 679 -2.88 23.77 19.65
C GLU A 679 -4.02 23.79 20.67
N SER A 680 -5.28 23.78 20.18
CA SER A 680 -6.40 23.44 21.05
C SER A 680 -6.17 22.02 21.59
N ALA A 681 -5.98 21.89 22.90
CA ALA A 681 -5.89 20.59 23.57
C ALA A 681 -7.03 19.66 23.15
N PHE A 682 -6.73 18.37 22.93
CA PHE A 682 -7.71 17.38 22.53
C PHE A 682 -8.87 17.29 23.53
N ILE A 683 -10.12 17.25 23.03
CA ILE A 683 -11.32 17.20 23.87
C ILE A 683 -11.51 15.78 24.41
N ARG A 684 -11.15 15.60 25.67
CA ARG A 684 -11.24 14.31 26.39
C ARG A 684 -12.61 14.04 27.03
N ASP A 685 -13.49 15.04 27.11
CA ASP A 685 -14.82 14.87 27.69
C ASP A 685 -15.74 14.09 26.75
N LYS A 686 -16.20 12.91 27.19
CA LYS A 686 -17.16 12.06 26.49
C LYS A 686 -18.41 12.81 26.05
N PHE A 687 -18.94 13.71 26.88
CA PHE A 687 -20.22 14.37 26.62
C PHE A 687 -20.15 15.43 25.50
N ALA A 688 -18.93 15.82 25.11
CA ALA A 688 -18.70 16.68 23.96
C ALA A 688 -18.86 15.94 22.63
N TRP A 689 -18.63 14.62 22.60
CA TRP A 689 -18.70 13.79 21.40
C TRP A 689 -20.15 13.38 21.10
N ARG A 690 -20.60 13.58 19.87
CA ARG A 690 -21.97 13.31 19.45
C ARG A 690 -22.01 12.49 18.16
N ALA A 691 -23.06 11.68 18.04
CA ALA A 691 -23.45 11.04 16.78
C ALA A 691 -24.54 11.87 16.09
N ILE A 692 -24.80 11.56 14.83
CA ILE A 692 -26.03 12.05 14.16
C ILE A 692 -27.29 11.61 14.91
N GLY A 693 -28.33 12.45 14.84
CA GLY A 693 -29.63 12.14 15.42
C GLY A 693 -30.39 11.03 14.69
N ASP A 694 -31.52 10.61 15.26
CA ASP A 694 -32.28 9.45 14.78
C ASP A 694 -32.87 9.62 13.38
N GLY A 695 -33.17 10.86 12.96
CA GLY A 695 -33.71 11.15 11.62
C GLY A 695 -32.80 10.61 10.50
N PRO A 696 -31.57 11.12 10.35
CA PRO A 696 -30.63 10.60 9.37
C PRO A 696 -30.25 9.12 9.59
N LYS A 697 -30.21 8.63 10.84
CA LYS A 697 -29.97 7.20 11.12
C LYS A 697 -31.07 6.30 10.58
N LYS A 698 -32.34 6.74 10.56
CA LYS A 698 -33.45 5.97 9.99
C LYS A 698 -33.27 5.69 8.50
N LEU A 699 -32.59 6.57 7.75
CA LEU A 699 -32.29 6.38 6.32
C LEU A 699 -31.45 5.11 6.06
N VAL A 700 -30.72 4.64 7.06
CA VAL A 700 -29.83 3.48 6.98
C VAL A 700 -30.18 2.37 7.97
N SER A 701 -31.41 2.41 8.51
CA SER A 701 -31.89 1.46 9.53
C SER A 701 -32.30 0.11 8.94
N GLY A 702 -32.73 0.08 7.68
CA GLY A 702 -33.13 -1.11 6.94
C GLY A 702 -32.35 -1.25 5.63
N ARG A 703 -32.41 -2.45 5.02
CA ARG A 703 -31.81 -2.68 3.70
C ARG A 703 -32.49 -1.79 2.66
N SER A 704 -31.68 -1.03 1.95
CA SER A 704 -32.09 -0.15 0.88
C SER A 704 -30.96 -0.03 -0.13
N THR A 705 -31.25 0.55 -1.29
CA THR A 705 -30.23 0.97 -2.25
C THR A 705 -29.18 1.87 -1.59
N VAL A 706 -29.58 2.71 -0.62
CA VAL A 706 -28.68 3.60 0.11
C VAL A 706 -27.77 2.83 1.06
N THR A 707 -28.26 1.83 1.79
CA THR A 707 -27.39 1.03 2.68
C THR A 707 -26.48 0.11 1.90
N HIS A 708 -26.93 -0.43 0.77
CA HIS A 708 -26.09 -1.18 -0.15
C HIS A 708 -24.97 -0.28 -0.71
N TYR A 709 -25.35 0.90 -1.21
CA TYR A 709 -24.45 2.00 -1.55
C TYR A 709 -23.89 2.74 -0.34
N LEU A 710 -23.92 2.20 0.87
CA LEU A 710 -23.04 2.71 1.92
C LEU A 710 -22.26 1.56 2.56
N GLY A 711 -22.35 0.33 2.05
CA GLY A 711 -21.73 -0.82 2.68
C GLY A 711 -22.29 -1.08 4.09
N LEU A 712 -23.49 -0.55 4.35
CA LEU A 712 -24.16 -0.55 5.66
C LEU A 712 -25.20 -1.67 5.79
N ASP A 713 -25.35 -2.51 4.76
CA ASP A 713 -26.29 -3.64 4.76
C ASP A 713 -25.93 -4.65 5.87
N LYS A 714 -26.87 -4.91 6.77
CA LYS A 714 -26.77 -6.07 7.66
C LYS A 714 -26.92 -7.33 6.81
N LYS A 715 -25.88 -8.18 6.71
CA LYS A 715 -26.01 -9.55 6.17
C LYS A 715 -27.07 -10.31 6.98
N ARG A 716 -27.74 -11.30 6.36
CA ARG A 716 -28.48 -12.30 7.15
C ARG A 716 -27.41 -12.97 8.00
N GLU A 717 -27.55 -12.96 9.31
CA GLU A 717 -26.79 -13.89 10.14
C GLU A 717 -27.02 -15.29 9.55
N PRO A 718 -25.97 -16.04 9.17
CA PRO A 718 -26.09 -17.49 9.12
C PRO A 718 -26.59 -17.89 10.51
N ALA A 719 -27.62 -18.73 10.59
CA ALA A 719 -28.18 -19.17 11.87
C ALA A 719 -27.03 -19.51 12.84
N ALA A 720 -26.87 -18.68 13.87
CA ALA A 720 -25.70 -18.70 14.74
C ALA A 720 -25.73 -19.99 15.57
N GLY A 721 -24.95 -20.98 15.16
CA GLY A 721 -24.47 -22.02 16.05
C GLY A 721 -23.46 -21.43 17.03
N MET A 722 -23.93 -21.04 18.22
CA MET A 722 -23.26 -21.11 19.53
C MET A 722 -21.79 -20.64 19.75
N HIS A 723 -21.12 -19.94 18.83
CA HIS A 723 -19.73 -19.51 19.08
C HIS A 723 -19.55 -18.10 19.69
N ALA A 724 -20.58 -17.25 19.67
CA ALA A 724 -20.49 -15.86 20.18
C ALA A 724 -20.75 -15.72 21.69
N ALA A 725 -21.11 -16.80 22.39
CA ALA A 725 -21.38 -16.78 23.83
C ALA A 725 -20.14 -17.04 24.70
N PHE A 726 -19.01 -17.45 24.13
CA PHE A 726 -17.84 -17.92 24.89
C PHE A 726 -16.84 -16.82 25.31
N LEU A 727 -16.96 -15.60 24.77
CA LEU A 727 -16.03 -14.49 25.05
C LEU A 727 -16.60 -13.43 26.02
N ARG A 728 -17.85 -13.56 26.47
CA ARG A 728 -18.47 -12.63 27.45
C ARG A 728 -18.43 -13.12 28.90
N SER A 729 -17.88 -14.30 29.19
CA SER A 729 -17.87 -14.88 30.54
C SER A 729 -16.55 -14.75 31.32
N TYR A 730 -15.57 -13.97 30.83
CA TYR A 730 -14.26 -13.79 31.51
C TYR A 730 -13.98 -12.34 31.95
N LEU A 731 -15.04 -11.54 32.13
CA LEU A 731 -14.96 -10.20 32.73
C LEU A 731 -15.81 -10.09 34.01
N ASN A 732 -15.72 -11.11 34.86
CA ASN A 732 -15.95 -11.02 36.30
C ASN A 732 -14.78 -11.66 37.03
#